data_AF-A2DIB4-F1
#
_entry.id   AF-A2DIB4-F1
#
_cell.length_a   1.000
_cell.length_b   1.000
_cell.length_c   1.000
_cell.angle_alpha   90.00
_cell.angle_beta   90.00
_cell.angle_gamma   90.00
#
_symmetry.space_group_name_H-M   'P 1'
#
loop_
_entity.id
_entity.type
_entity.pdbx_description
1 polymer ?
#
loop_
_entity_poly.entity_id
_entity_poly.type
_entity_poly.pdbx_seq_one_letter_code
_entity_poly.pdbx_strand_id
1 'polypeptide(L)'
;MASTDVKESSNLMDELRHVQLLLKREDIFYDFQANEIKELNQSLRNESQKVLYLQKFLIYLHMCSMGDKCVKLPPKYYDSLFKDIPDKQQQPSASNQVNVFNKIISVFTTDIELLAKSVSELITKKPESADLLTFSTIPGLFGYLWSAEAAENFLKFMQKVIATNVIVAKTLARVIFALPQFRLFFDSVISDLVNKVPSVTNAEQAEQFTTEFIQKWKDIVQFCPDIVKTAATFTDSPAQLLLESFIKPAFDSPLTFGIVPISLRVGPEPTNLIAESLGKHIDELWKAIDEVPKASPLPSAEKLTKILPDLGKSALFTSEDLANLTDLVTYAIEINPDFPVKPTQLDRQATSEEYNSYSFTLPSVQEVHYADHSNSELSPQDEIELQLRQMLIGVDVIPLAAQSNDSPDMVSLLKSQVQLARPDHRLLLEMKIDDFETARRKVDADKQSSSFQDFLNLLKEKFKQRQPDRLEKLSKISLYNTEFSQMGQLSKGLKKSIDFYRDVLRFHLVEQWLNETKPLASISDQLCTESAKFVQFFNQTVEQWKGWCKNRSYTPICSFEILHNIIMRELPLERFLQMNPDYAKYDENCCNGIKDKKEELLRQNTFDFTSTFQENPKLLEAAQRQLQRAFDAPLPLVKLHYFSEALNTLVFVLTFEGHKEIGADQWLPMTILLLVLAAPERLPSTIKYIDHFVKSLSDNQSSEMRLISEQTDYNFTMVKSSLMHFQKSIPGIGPAEGEAGMI
;
A
#
# COMPACT_ATOMS: atom_id res chain seq x y z
N MET A 1 -44.83 -39.41 52.18
CA MET A 1 -44.80 -39.20 50.72
C MET A 1 -45.18 -37.75 50.41
N ALA A 2 -44.30 -36.80 50.74
CA ALA A 2 -44.44 -35.38 50.39
C ALA A 2 -43.07 -34.70 50.56
N SER A 3 -42.16 -34.87 49.58
CA SER A 3 -40.92 -34.07 49.52
C SER A 3 -40.22 -34.06 48.15
N THR A 4 -40.88 -34.49 47.07
CA THR A 4 -40.26 -34.55 45.73
C THR A 4 -40.63 -33.38 44.81
N ASP A 5 -41.81 -32.77 44.96
CA ASP A 5 -42.31 -31.77 43.99
C ASP A 5 -41.73 -30.35 44.16
N VAL A 6 -41.16 -30.01 45.32
CA VAL A 6 -40.59 -28.66 45.57
C VAL A 6 -39.23 -28.48 44.90
N LYS A 7 -38.54 -29.57 44.53
CA LYS A 7 -37.24 -29.49 43.83
C LYS A 7 -37.36 -29.20 42.33
N GLU A 8 -38.47 -29.58 41.69
CA GLU A 8 -38.66 -29.38 40.24
C GLU A 8 -39.00 -27.92 39.89
N SER A 9 -39.84 -27.23 40.67
CA SER A 9 -40.22 -25.84 40.37
C SER A 9 -39.08 -24.83 40.55
N SER A 10 -38.19 -25.06 41.53
CA SER A 10 -36.95 -24.28 41.72
C SER A 10 -36.04 -24.36 40.50
N ASN A 11 -36.04 -25.49 39.78
CA ASN A 11 -35.19 -25.70 38.62
C ASN A 11 -35.75 -24.99 37.37
N LEU A 12 -37.08 -24.99 37.17
CA LEU A 12 -37.73 -24.39 36.00
C LEU A 12 -37.52 -22.87 35.88
N MET A 13 -37.58 -22.15 37.01
CA MET A 13 -37.40 -20.69 37.03
C MET A 13 -35.96 -20.28 36.78
N ASP A 14 -35.00 -21.02 37.33
CA ASP A 14 -33.57 -20.83 37.04
C ASP A 14 -33.25 -21.14 35.57
N GLU A 15 -33.86 -22.20 35.02
CA GLU A 15 -33.77 -22.54 33.60
C GLU A 15 -34.38 -21.46 32.70
N LEU A 16 -35.55 -20.92 33.04
CA LEU A 16 -36.18 -19.82 32.29
C LEU A 16 -35.30 -18.57 32.32
N ARG A 17 -34.74 -18.22 33.48
CA ARG A 17 -33.81 -17.09 33.61
C ARG A 17 -32.55 -17.30 32.77
N HIS A 18 -32.00 -18.51 32.76
CA HIS A 18 -30.86 -18.83 31.92
C HIS A 18 -31.17 -18.69 30.43
N VAL A 19 -32.31 -19.22 29.98
CA VAL A 19 -32.78 -19.08 28.59
C VAL A 19 -33.02 -17.61 28.25
N GLN A 20 -33.66 -16.84 29.12
CA GLN A 20 -33.86 -15.40 28.94
C GLN A 20 -32.53 -14.66 28.74
N LEU A 21 -31.52 -14.95 29.56
CA LEU A 21 -30.18 -14.35 29.42
C LEU A 21 -29.52 -14.72 28.09
N LEU A 22 -29.66 -15.96 27.63
CA LEU A 22 -29.16 -16.38 26.31
C LEU A 22 -29.87 -15.65 25.17
N LEU A 23 -31.19 -15.52 25.23
CA LEU A 23 -31.98 -14.83 24.21
C LEU A 23 -31.67 -13.33 24.18
N LYS A 24 -31.52 -12.68 25.35
CA LYS A 24 -31.08 -11.27 25.43
C LYS A 24 -29.67 -11.07 24.86
N ARG A 25 -28.74 -11.98 25.14
CA ARG A 25 -27.39 -11.94 24.54
C ARG A 25 -27.43 -12.11 23.03
N GLU A 26 -28.29 -13.00 22.52
CA GLU A 26 -28.51 -13.19 21.09
C GLU A 26 -29.10 -11.92 20.44
N ASP A 27 -30.06 -11.27 21.08
CA ASP A 27 -30.66 -10.01 20.60
C ASP A 27 -29.63 -8.87 20.52
N ILE A 28 -28.88 -8.65 21.62
CA ILE A 28 -27.77 -7.69 21.67
C ILE A 28 -26.72 -8.01 20.59
N PHE A 29 -26.44 -9.29 20.35
CA PHE A 29 -25.52 -9.70 19.30
C PHE A 29 -26.02 -9.34 17.91
N TYR A 30 -27.32 -9.51 17.62
CA TYR A 30 -27.88 -9.11 16.33
C TYR A 30 -27.88 -7.59 16.13
N ASP A 31 -28.22 -6.81 17.16
CA ASP A 31 -28.15 -5.35 17.11
C ASP A 31 -26.71 -4.86 16.90
N PHE A 32 -25.77 -5.42 17.67
CA PHE A 32 -24.34 -5.15 17.51
C PHE A 32 -23.88 -5.48 16.08
N GLN A 33 -24.23 -6.66 15.57
CA GLN A 33 -23.84 -7.10 14.23
C GLN A 33 -24.41 -6.20 13.13
N ALA A 34 -25.66 -5.78 13.23
CA ALA A 34 -26.28 -4.90 12.25
C ALA A 34 -25.59 -3.53 12.20
N ASN A 35 -25.27 -2.96 13.38
CA ASN A 35 -24.54 -1.70 13.48
C ASN A 35 -23.09 -1.83 12.99
N GLU A 36 -22.39 -2.87 13.44
CA GLU A 36 -21.00 -3.15 13.04
C GLU A 36 -20.88 -3.34 11.52
N ILE A 37 -21.78 -4.12 10.90
CA ILE A 37 -21.78 -4.29 9.43
C ILE A 37 -22.06 -2.97 8.74
N LYS A 38 -22.98 -2.15 9.23
CA LYS A 38 -23.28 -0.84 8.64
C LYS A 38 -22.05 0.09 8.67
N GLU A 39 -21.34 0.14 9.80
CA GLU A 39 -20.12 0.94 9.95
C GLU A 39 -18.96 0.41 9.11
N LEU A 40 -18.74 -0.91 9.11
CA LEU A 40 -17.72 -1.56 8.28
C LEU A 40 -18.02 -1.39 6.79
N ASN A 41 -19.28 -1.45 6.38
CA ASN A 41 -19.69 -1.21 5.00
C ASN A 41 -19.31 0.20 4.54
N GLN A 42 -19.63 1.22 5.34
CA GLN A 42 -19.27 2.61 5.03
C GLN A 42 -17.74 2.80 5.02
N SER A 43 -17.04 2.25 6.01
CA SER A 43 -15.59 2.36 6.13
C SER A 43 -14.87 1.69 4.96
N LEU A 44 -15.34 0.50 4.57
CA LEU A 44 -14.79 -0.26 3.45
C LEU A 44 -15.03 0.43 2.10
N ARG A 45 -16.20 1.05 1.91
CA ARG A 45 -16.48 1.88 0.71
C ARG A 45 -15.52 3.06 0.63
N ASN A 46 -15.32 3.78 1.72
CA ASN A 46 -14.41 4.92 1.77
C ASN A 46 -12.97 4.48 1.47
N GLU A 47 -12.50 3.40 2.10
CA GLU A 47 -11.13 2.91 1.90
C GLU A 47 -10.92 2.38 0.48
N SER A 48 -11.91 1.71 -0.11
CA SER A 48 -11.84 1.27 -1.51
C SER A 48 -11.80 2.44 -2.50
N GLN A 49 -12.64 3.47 -2.33
CA GLN A 49 -12.60 4.68 -3.17
C GLN A 49 -11.23 5.37 -3.08
N LYS A 50 -10.65 5.39 -1.88
CA LYS A 50 -9.30 5.89 -1.64
C LYS A 50 -8.24 5.02 -2.33
N VAL A 51 -8.32 3.70 -2.28
CA VAL A 51 -7.44 2.80 -3.05
C VAL A 51 -7.54 3.10 -4.55
N LEU A 52 -8.74 3.24 -5.09
CA LEU A 52 -8.96 3.56 -6.50
C LEU A 52 -8.33 4.92 -6.89
N TYR A 53 -8.50 5.93 -6.04
CA TYR A 53 -7.86 7.24 -6.22
C TYR A 53 -6.34 7.12 -6.22
N LEU A 54 -5.78 6.43 -5.22
CA LEU A 54 -4.34 6.26 -5.08
C LEU A 54 -3.76 5.50 -6.28
N GLN A 55 -4.44 4.48 -6.76
CA GLN A 55 -4.03 3.73 -7.95
C GLN A 55 -4.03 4.63 -9.20
N LYS A 56 -5.11 5.39 -9.44
CA LYS A 56 -5.16 6.39 -10.53
C LYS A 56 -3.99 7.35 -10.42
N PHE A 57 -3.81 7.93 -9.23
CA PHE A 57 -2.81 8.95 -9.00
C PHE A 57 -1.40 8.41 -9.18
N LEU A 58 -1.13 7.19 -8.71
CA LEU A 58 0.14 6.50 -8.92
C LEU A 58 0.47 6.33 -10.40
N ILE A 59 -0.48 5.84 -11.20
CA ILE A 59 -0.27 5.63 -12.65
C ILE A 59 -0.11 6.98 -13.37
N TYR A 60 -0.85 8.01 -12.95
CA TYR A 60 -0.68 9.38 -13.47
C TYR A 60 0.71 9.95 -13.14
N LEU A 61 1.19 9.79 -11.90
CA LEU A 61 2.53 10.21 -11.50
C LEU A 61 3.62 9.45 -12.25
N HIS A 62 3.44 8.14 -12.49
CA HIS A 62 4.32 7.36 -13.35
C HIS A 62 4.44 8.04 -14.73
N MET A 63 3.32 8.36 -15.38
CA MET A 63 3.32 9.08 -16.66
C MET A 63 4.06 10.42 -16.60
N CYS A 64 3.79 11.25 -15.57
CA CYS A 64 4.43 12.55 -15.40
C CYS A 64 5.94 12.45 -15.16
N SER A 65 6.39 11.36 -14.55
CA SER A 65 7.81 11.14 -14.25
C SER A 65 8.63 10.70 -15.46
N MET A 66 7.99 10.23 -16.53
CA MET A 66 8.69 9.77 -17.74
C MET A 66 9.28 10.95 -18.51
N GLY A 67 10.58 10.86 -18.81
CA GLY A 67 11.32 11.90 -19.53
C GLY A 67 11.27 13.26 -18.84
N ASP A 68 11.07 14.32 -19.62
CA ASP A 68 11.02 15.72 -19.18
C ASP A 68 9.59 16.25 -19.01
N LYS A 69 8.60 15.36 -18.88
CA LYS A 69 7.18 15.77 -18.86
C LYS A 69 6.82 16.62 -17.65
N CYS A 70 7.33 16.27 -16.48
CA CYS A 70 6.98 16.99 -15.25
C CYS A 70 7.41 18.46 -15.27
N VAL A 71 8.55 18.78 -15.90
CA VAL A 71 9.05 20.16 -16.02
C VAL A 71 8.30 20.97 -17.08
N LYS A 72 7.52 20.30 -17.95
CA LYS A 72 6.61 20.94 -18.90
C LYS A 72 5.24 21.25 -18.30
N LEU A 73 4.94 20.75 -17.09
CA LEU A 73 3.68 21.04 -16.42
C LEU A 73 3.65 22.51 -15.95
N PRO A 74 2.47 23.17 -16.00
CA PRO A 74 2.31 24.47 -15.38
C PRO A 74 2.66 24.43 -13.88
N PRO A 75 3.36 25.43 -13.32
CA PRO A 75 3.82 25.39 -11.93
C PRO A 75 2.72 25.11 -10.89
N LYS A 76 1.55 25.74 -11.02
CA LYS A 76 0.38 25.46 -10.15
C LYS A 76 -0.08 24.01 -10.23
N TYR A 77 -0.06 23.42 -11.43
CA TYR A 77 -0.46 22.04 -11.64
C TYR A 77 0.59 21.10 -11.05
N TYR A 78 1.87 21.37 -11.27
CA TYR A 78 2.97 20.63 -10.66
C TYR A 78 2.86 20.63 -9.13
N ASP A 79 2.69 21.80 -8.52
CA ASP A 79 2.55 21.95 -7.06
C ASP A 79 1.35 21.16 -6.51
N SER A 80 0.26 21.08 -7.28
CA SER A 80 -0.94 20.32 -6.88
C SER A 80 -0.69 18.82 -6.73
N LEU A 81 0.32 18.25 -7.40
CA LEU A 81 0.71 16.83 -7.26
C LEU A 81 1.31 16.49 -5.88
N PHE A 82 1.68 17.51 -5.11
CA PHE A 82 2.26 17.35 -3.77
C PHE A 82 1.27 17.64 -2.64
N LYS A 83 0.03 18.03 -2.97
CA LYS A 83 -1.03 18.22 -1.96
C LYS A 83 -1.38 16.90 -1.28
N ASP A 84 -1.93 16.99 -0.09
CA ASP A 84 -2.45 15.83 0.63
C ASP A 84 -3.54 15.13 -0.18
N ILE A 85 -3.54 13.80 -0.09
CA ILE A 85 -4.57 12.96 -0.71
C ILE A 85 -5.91 13.33 -0.07
N PRO A 86 -6.93 13.73 -0.86
CA PRO A 86 -8.21 14.18 -0.31
C PRO A 86 -8.97 13.02 0.35
N ASP A 87 -9.58 13.29 1.51
CA ASP A 87 -10.42 12.30 2.22
C ASP A 87 -11.74 12.01 1.48
N LYS A 88 -12.21 12.97 0.66
CA LYS A 88 -13.42 12.83 -0.14
C LYS A 88 -13.16 13.26 -1.58
N GLN A 89 -13.63 12.45 -2.52
CA GLN A 89 -13.55 12.77 -3.94
C GLN A 89 -14.55 13.86 -4.31
N GLN A 90 -14.15 14.71 -5.24
CA GLN A 90 -15.03 15.73 -5.80
C GLN A 90 -16.07 15.06 -6.71
N GLN A 91 -17.32 15.48 -6.60
CA GLN A 91 -18.32 15.19 -7.61
C GLN A 91 -18.32 16.30 -8.68
N PRO A 92 -18.60 15.99 -9.94
CA PRO A 92 -18.81 17.02 -10.95
C PRO A 92 -19.91 18.00 -10.51
N SER A 93 -19.69 19.29 -10.74
CA SER A 93 -20.60 20.36 -10.29
C SER A 93 -21.95 20.38 -11.02
N ALA A 94 -22.07 19.74 -12.18
CA ALA A 94 -23.29 19.72 -13.00
C ALA A 94 -23.87 18.31 -13.17
N SER A 95 -25.07 18.06 -12.66
CA SER A 95 -25.77 16.76 -12.74
C SER A 95 -25.99 16.26 -14.17
N ASN A 96 -26.21 17.17 -15.13
CA ASN A 96 -26.36 16.81 -16.55
C ASN A 96 -25.06 16.25 -17.15
N GLN A 97 -23.89 16.77 -16.77
CA GLN A 97 -22.60 16.25 -17.24
C GLN A 97 -22.33 14.85 -16.68
N VAL A 98 -22.65 14.61 -15.41
CA VAL A 98 -22.55 13.27 -14.79
C VAL A 98 -23.33 12.23 -15.59
N ASN A 99 -24.58 12.55 -15.95
CA ASN A 99 -25.44 11.65 -16.71
C ASN A 99 -24.91 11.36 -18.12
N VAL A 100 -24.36 12.38 -18.80
CA VAL A 100 -23.77 12.22 -20.14
C VAL A 100 -22.55 11.32 -20.08
N PHE A 101 -21.60 11.59 -19.19
CA PHE A 101 -20.39 10.77 -19.07
C PHE A 101 -20.68 9.36 -18.57
N ASN A 102 -21.65 9.17 -17.67
CA ASN A 102 -22.09 7.83 -17.27
C ASN A 102 -22.58 7.00 -18.46
N LYS A 103 -23.30 7.61 -19.42
CA LYS A 103 -23.70 6.92 -20.65
C LYS A 103 -22.51 6.57 -21.53
N ILE A 104 -21.56 7.50 -21.70
CA ILE A 104 -20.33 7.27 -22.48
C ILE A 104 -19.53 6.10 -21.89
N ILE A 105 -19.28 6.14 -20.57
CA ILE A 105 -18.56 5.10 -19.83
C ILE A 105 -19.28 3.76 -19.99
N SER A 106 -20.61 3.73 -19.82
CA SER A 106 -21.41 2.51 -19.96
C SER A 106 -21.31 1.91 -21.37
N VAL A 107 -21.32 2.73 -22.42
CA VAL A 107 -21.17 2.25 -23.80
C VAL A 107 -19.78 1.68 -24.01
N PHE A 108 -18.73 2.42 -23.67
CA PHE A 108 -17.36 1.97 -23.92
C PHE A 108 -16.93 0.76 -23.07
N THR A 109 -17.52 0.58 -21.89
CA THR A 109 -17.29 -0.61 -21.05
C THR A 109 -18.06 -1.84 -21.53
N THR A 110 -19.15 -1.65 -22.29
CA THR A 110 -19.96 -2.75 -22.83
C THR A 110 -19.56 -3.13 -24.26
N ASP A 111 -19.26 -2.14 -25.11
CA ASP A 111 -18.83 -2.31 -26.50
C ASP A 111 -17.31 -2.08 -26.62
N ILE A 112 -16.57 -3.11 -26.21
CA ILE A 112 -15.10 -3.11 -26.22
C ILE A 112 -14.52 -2.97 -27.64
N GLU A 113 -15.23 -3.47 -28.65
CA GLU A 113 -14.76 -3.40 -30.04
C GLU A 113 -14.86 -1.99 -30.60
N LEU A 114 -15.97 -1.30 -30.34
CA LEU A 114 -16.11 0.12 -30.67
C LEU A 114 -15.02 0.95 -29.96
N LEU A 115 -14.80 0.73 -28.66
CA LEU A 115 -13.75 1.40 -27.91
C LEU A 115 -12.37 1.17 -28.54
N ALA A 116 -12.01 -0.08 -28.86
CA ALA A 116 -10.71 -0.41 -29.45
C ALA A 116 -10.46 0.29 -30.79
N LYS A 117 -11.47 0.35 -31.67
CA LYS A 117 -11.39 1.06 -32.94
C LYS A 117 -11.27 2.57 -32.74
N SER A 118 -12.10 3.17 -31.88
CA SER A 118 -12.05 4.60 -31.57
C SER A 118 -10.73 5.03 -30.96
N VAL A 119 -10.16 4.24 -30.05
CA VAL A 119 -8.83 4.51 -29.45
C VAL A 119 -7.72 4.42 -30.50
N SER A 120 -7.78 3.41 -31.38
CA SER A 120 -6.79 3.24 -32.44
C SER A 120 -6.80 4.41 -33.42
N GLU A 121 -7.98 4.89 -33.81
CA GLU A 121 -8.15 6.07 -34.65
C GLU A 121 -7.66 7.35 -33.96
N LEU A 122 -8.04 7.55 -32.69
CA LEU A 122 -7.64 8.73 -31.93
C LEU A 122 -6.12 8.81 -31.77
N ILE A 123 -5.45 7.74 -31.34
CA ILE A 123 -3.98 7.74 -31.16
C ILE A 123 -3.25 7.93 -32.51
N THR A 124 -3.78 7.36 -33.59
CA THR A 124 -3.18 7.51 -34.93
C THR A 124 -3.28 8.96 -35.42
N LYS A 125 -4.40 9.64 -35.16
CA LYS A 125 -4.64 11.03 -35.60
C LYS A 125 -4.12 12.10 -34.63
N LYS A 126 -4.01 11.77 -33.34
CA LYS A 126 -3.57 12.63 -32.23
C LYS A 126 -2.61 11.88 -31.31
N PRO A 127 -1.36 11.65 -31.76
CA PRO A 127 -0.37 10.90 -30.98
C PRO A 127 -0.05 11.54 -29.62
N GLU A 128 -0.24 12.85 -29.47
CA GLU A 128 -0.08 13.58 -28.19
C GLU A 128 -1.05 13.12 -27.10
N SER A 129 -2.22 12.56 -27.46
CA SER A 129 -3.18 12.01 -26.51
C SER A 129 -2.78 10.62 -25.99
N ALA A 130 -1.80 9.96 -26.61
CA ALA A 130 -1.52 8.54 -26.38
C ALA A 130 -1.12 8.23 -24.94
N ASP A 131 -0.27 9.06 -24.31
CA ASP A 131 0.15 8.83 -22.93
C ASP A 131 -1.01 9.01 -21.94
N LEU A 132 -1.81 10.08 -22.10
CA LEU A 132 -2.95 10.32 -21.21
C LEU A 132 -4.02 9.23 -21.36
N LEU A 133 -4.26 8.75 -22.59
CA LEU A 133 -5.11 7.59 -22.83
C LEU A 133 -4.56 6.34 -22.15
N THR A 134 -3.25 6.09 -22.29
CA THR A 134 -2.57 4.91 -21.74
C THR A 134 -2.59 4.86 -20.22
N PHE A 135 -2.27 5.98 -19.56
CA PHE A 135 -2.00 6.01 -18.11
C PHE A 135 -3.16 6.58 -17.28
N SER A 136 -4.20 7.15 -17.90
CA SER A 136 -5.30 7.76 -17.14
C SER A 136 -6.68 7.41 -17.67
N THR A 137 -6.97 7.70 -18.94
CA THR A 137 -8.34 7.63 -19.46
C THR A 137 -8.81 6.18 -19.68
N ILE A 138 -8.02 5.35 -20.39
CA ILE A 138 -8.39 3.96 -20.64
C ILE A 138 -8.36 3.12 -19.36
N PRO A 139 -7.33 3.21 -18.50
CA PRO A 139 -7.35 2.54 -17.21
C PRO A 139 -8.58 2.92 -16.36
N GLY A 140 -9.05 4.17 -16.44
CA GLY A 140 -10.27 4.61 -15.75
C GLY A 140 -11.53 3.86 -16.13
N LEU A 141 -11.63 3.35 -17.37
CA LEU A 141 -12.73 2.49 -17.83
C LEU A 141 -12.63 1.06 -17.28
N PHE A 142 -11.43 0.63 -16.89
CA PHE A 142 -11.14 -0.72 -16.40
C PHE A 142 -10.63 -0.69 -14.95
N GLY A 143 -11.15 0.23 -14.13
CA GLY A 143 -10.84 0.31 -12.71
C GLY A 143 -9.34 0.40 -12.40
N TYR A 144 -8.55 1.09 -13.22
CA TYR A 144 -7.10 1.25 -13.02
C TYR A 144 -6.32 -0.05 -12.82
N LEU A 145 -6.88 -1.17 -13.29
CA LEU A 145 -6.31 -2.52 -13.17
C LEU A 145 -5.95 -2.87 -11.71
N TRP A 146 -6.69 -2.33 -10.73
CA TRP A 146 -6.37 -2.52 -9.31
C TRP A 146 -6.61 -3.96 -8.83
N SER A 147 -7.47 -4.71 -9.53
CA SER A 147 -7.79 -6.12 -9.26
C SER A 147 -7.64 -7.01 -10.49
N ALA A 148 -7.58 -8.33 -10.26
CA ALA A 148 -7.54 -9.34 -11.32
C ALA A 148 -8.74 -9.23 -12.28
N GLU A 149 -9.95 -9.00 -11.76
CA GLU A 149 -11.18 -8.87 -12.56
C GLU A 149 -11.15 -7.61 -13.44
N ALA A 150 -10.62 -6.51 -12.90
CA ALA A 150 -10.42 -5.26 -13.64
C ALA A 150 -9.38 -5.44 -14.76
N ALA A 151 -8.27 -6.13 -14.46
CA ALA A 151 -7.24 -6.50 -15.42
C ALA A 151 -7.75 -7.43 -16.53
N GLU A 152 -8.62 -8.39 -16.21
CA GLU A 152 -9.21 -9.29 -17.20
C GLU A 152 -10.06 -8.52 -18.23
N ASN A 153 -10.85 -7.54 -17.78
CA ASN A 153 -11.63 -6.68 -18.66
C ASN A 153 -10.72 -5.81 -19.55
N PHE A 154 -9.62 -5.29 -18.99
CA PHE A 154 -8.60 -4.60 -19.78
C PHE A 154 -7.93 -5.53 -20.82
N LEU A 155 -7.65 -6.79 -20.48
CA LEU A 155 -7.08 -7.76 -21.41
C LEU A 155 -8.01 -8.08 -22.59
N LYS A 156 -9.33 -8.17 -22.36
CA LYS A 156 -10.33 -8.31 -23.44
C LYS A 156 -10.26 -7.12 -24.40
N PHE A 157 -10.08 -5.91 -23.88
CA PHE A 157 -9.85 -4.72 -24.68
C PHE A 157 -8.52 -4.77 -25.44
N MET A 158 -7.41 -5.13 -24.77
CA MET A 158 -6.10 -5.25 -25.41
C MET A 158 -6.10 -6.25 -26.57
N GLN A 159 -6.80 -7.38 -26.43
CA GLN A 159 -6.95 -8.36 -27.51
C GLN A 159 -7.57 -7.72 -28.77
N LYS A 160 -8.60 -6.87 -28.60
CA LYS A 160 -9.25 -6.15 -29.71
C LYS A 160 -8.35 -5.05 -30.29
N VAL A 161 -7.61 -4.32 -29.47
CA VAL A 161 -6.66 -3.31 -29.95
C VAL A 161 -5.53 -3.97 -30.73
N ILE A 162 -4.97 -5.08 -30.27
CA ILE A 162 -3.89 -5.79 -30.98
C ILE A 162 -4.35 -6.25 -32.36
N ALA A 163 -5.56 -6.79 -32.45
CA ALA A 163 -6.16 -7.18 -33.73
C ALA A 163 -6.43 -5.98 -34.67
N THR A 164 -6.60 -4.77 -34.12
CA THR A 164 -6.90 -3.56 -34.89
C THR A 164 -5.63 -2.80 -35.31
N ASN A 165 -4.74 -2.54 -34.36
CA ASN A 165 -3.51 -1.79 -34.54
C ASN A 165 -2.46 -2.16 -33.47
N VAL A 166 -1.51 -3.01 -33.85
CA VAL A 166 -0.42 -3.48 -32.96
C VAL A 166 0.49 -2.35 -32.45
N ILE A 167 0.66 -1.26 -33.21
CA ILE A 167 1.49 -0.12 -32.79
C ILE A 167 0.80 0.60 -31.63
N VAL A 168 -0.50 0.84 -31.74
CA VAL A 168 -1.29 1.43 -30.65
C VAL A 168 -1.31 0.49 -29.43
N ALA A 169 -1.43 -0.81 -29.64
CA ALA A 169 -1.36 -1.79 -28.55
C ALA A 169 -0.03 -1.73 -27.79
N LYS A 170 1.11 -1.58 -28.49
CA LYS A 170 2.42 -1.40 -27.84
C LYS A 170 2.44 -0.18 -26.92
N THR A 171 1.80 0.91 -27.32
CA THR A 171 1.68 2.10 -26.47
C THR A 171 0.78 1.86 -25.26
N LEU A 172 -0.42 1.32 -25.45
CA LEU A 172 -1.37 1.09 -24.35
C LEU A 172 -0.88 0.03 -23.34
N ALA A 173 -0.12 -0.97 -23.78
CA ALA A 173 0.46 -1.99 -22.92
C ALA A 173 1.43 -1.42 -21.88
N ARG A 174 1.96 -0.21 -22.08
CA ARG A 174 2.88 0.46 -21.14
C ARG A 174 2.28 0.59 -19.72
N VAL A 175 0.95 0.71 -19.61
CA VAL A 175 0.29 0.81 -18.30
C VAL A 175 0.46 -0.43 -17.43
N ILE A 176 0.62 -1.61 -18.03
CA ILE A 176 0.85 -2.88 -17.31
C ILE A 176 2.14 -2.78 -16.49
N PHE A 177 3.15 -2.11 -17.02
CA PHE A 177 4.47 -1.96 -16.40
C PHE A 177 4.52 -0.83 -15.35
N ALA A 178 3.45 -0.04 -15.24
CA ALA A 178 3.24 0.92 -14.16
C ALA A 178 2.54 0.30 -12.93
N LEU A 179 2.08 -0.96 -13.03
CA LEU A 179 1.39 -1.62 -11.91
C LEU A 179 2.34 -1.94 -10.75
N PRO A 180 1.89 -1.78 -9.48
CA PRO A 180 2.72 -2.05 -8.30
C PRO A 180 3.33 -3.46 -8.29
N GLN A 181 2.58 -4.47 -8.73
CA GLN A 181 3.03 -5.87 -8.73
C GLN A 181 4.16 -6.08 -9.74
N PHE A 182 4.06 -5.48 -10.93
CA PHE A 182 5.14 -5.53 -11.91
C PHE A 182 6.37 -4.76 -11.40
N ARG A 183 6.14 -3.62 -10.75
CA ARG A 183 7.19 -2.81 -10.13
C ARG A 183 8.01 -3.61 -9.12
N LEU A 184 7.34 -4.32 -8.19
CA LEU A 184 8.01 -5.16 -7.20
C LEU A 184 8.84 -6.28 -7.83
N PHE A 185 8.31 -6.92 -8.87
CA PHE A 185 9.04 -7.92 -9.65
C PHE A 185 10.30 -7.29 -10.29
N PHE A 186 10.15 -6.17 -10.99
CA PHE A 186 11.26 -5.54 -11.69
C PHE A 186 12.32 -4.95 -10.75
N ASP A 187 11.91 -4.36 -9.64
CA ASP A 187 12.80 -3.89 -8.57
C ASP A 187 13.69 -5.01 -8.05
N SER A 188 13.14 -6.22 -7.94
CA SER A 188 13.88 -7.42 -7.51
C SER A 188 14.86 -7.91 -8.58
N VAL A 189 14.57 -7.69 -9.87
CA VAL A 189 15.55 -7.96 -10.96
C VAL A 189 16.70 -6.97 -10.88
N ILE A 190 16.40 -5.68 -10.70
CA ILE A 190 17.40 -4.63 -10.88
C ILE A 190 18.21 -4.33 -9.61
N SER A 191 17.74 -4.72 -8.42
CA SER A 191 18.22 -4.24 -7.11
C SER A 191 19.75 -4.14 -6.96
N ASP A 192 20.50 -5.18 -7.30
CA ASP A 192 21.96 -5.21 -7.16
C ASP A 192 22.69 -4.72 -8.43
N LEU A 193 21.96 -4.55 -9.53
CA LEU A 193 22.48 -4.09 -10.83
C LEU A 193 22.45 -2.57 -10.95
N VAL A 194 21.61 -1.87 -10.19
CA VAL A 194 21.45 -0.41 -10.23
C VAL A 194 22.80 0.33 -10.13
N ASN A 195 23.72 -0.15 -9.29
CA ASN A 195 25.04 0.48 -9.11
C ASN A 195 26.02 0.21 -10.26
N LYS A 196 25.74 -0.77 -11.13
CA LYS A 196 26.55 -1.09 -12.32
C LYS A 196 26.17 -0.25 -13.54
N VAL A 197 24.97 0.34 -13.55
CA VAL A 197 24.49 1.15 -14.69
C VAL A 197 25.48 2.28 -15.03
N PRO A 198 25.99 3.08 -14.08
CA PRO A 198 26.92 4.17 -14.41
C PRO A 198 28.28 3.70 -14.95
N SER A 199 28.67 2.44 -14.72
CA SER A 199 29.97 1.92 -15.16
C SER A 199 29.94 1.31 -16.56
N VAL A 200 28.78 1.25 -17.21
CA VAL A 200 28.65 0.76 -18.59
C VAL A 200 29.05 1.87 -19.56
N THR A 201 30.20 1.71 -20.21
CA THR A 201 30.78 2.69 -21.15
C THR A 201 30.99 2.13 -22.55
N ASN A 202 30.76 0.84 -22.76
CA ASN A 202 30.93 0.17 -24.04
C ASN A 202 30.04 -1.07 -24.16
N ALA A 203 29.98 -1.65 -25.37
CA ALA A 203 29.13 -2.79 -25.67
C ALA A 203 29.48 -4.07 -24.89
N GLU A 204 30.75 -4.30 -24.55
CA GLU A 204 31.17 -5.48 -23.77
C GLU A 204 30.64 -5.41 -22.34
N GLN A 205 30.75 -4.25 -21.70
CA GLN A 205 30.19 -4.02 -20.36
C GLN A 205 28.65 -4.08 -20.36
N ALA A 206 28.00 -3.60 -21.44
CA ALA A 206 26.56 -3.73 -21.61
C ALA A 206 26.13 -5.20 -21.73
N GLU A 207 26.88 -6.02 -22.46
CA GLU A 207 26.63 -7.46 -22.59
C GLU A 207 26.79 -8.19 -21.25
N GLN A 208 27.82 -7.83 -20.46
CA GLN A 208 28.00 -8.36 -19.10
C GLN A 208 26.81 -8.01 -18.20
N PHE A 209 26.36 -6.75 -18.22
CA PHE A 209 25.17 -6.32 -17.49
C PHE A 209 23.93 -7.11 -17.94
N THR A 210 23.72 -7.24 -19.25
CA THR A 210 22.58 -7.97 -19.83
C THR A 210 22.58 -9.44 -19.41
N THR A 211 23.72 -10.09 -19.40
CA THR A 211 23.84 -11.49 -18.96
C THR A 211 23.39 -11.65 -17.51
N GLU A 212 23.86 -10.78 -16.61
CA GLU A 212 23.43 -10.80 -15.20
C GLU A 212 21.95 -10.45 -15.02
N PHE A 213 21.46 -9.48 -15.79
CA PHE A 213 20.05 -9.08 -15.81
C PHE A 213 19.15 -10.25 -16.21
N ILE A 214 19.47 -10.95 -17.31
CA ILE A 214 18.70 -12.11 -17.79
C ILE A 214 18.71 -13.24 -16.77
N GLN A 215 19.86 -13.50 -16.14
CA GLN A 215 19.94 -14.51 -15.09
C GLN A 215 19.01 -14.18 -13.92
N LYS A 216 19.09 -12.95 -13.39
CA LYS A 216 18.19 -12.50 -12.31
C LYS A 216 16.73 -12.54 -12.75
N TRP A 217 16.42 -12.09 -13.96
CA TRP A 217 15.06 -12.15 -14.52
C TRP A 217 14.51 -13.58 -14.47
N LYS A 218 15.28 -14.57 -14.93
CA LYS A 218 14.91 -16.00 -14.89
C LYS A 218 14.74 -16.51 -13.46
N ASP A 219 15.61 -16.13 -12.54
CA ASP A 219 15.56 -16.58 -11.15
C ASP A 219 14.26 -16.19 -10.44
N ILE A 220 13.65 -15.07 -10.85
CA ILE A 220 12.44 -14.53 -10.20
C ILE A 220 11.21 -14.40 -11.11
N VAL A 221 11.27 -14.89 -12.36
CA VAL A 221 10.22 -14.75 -13.38
C VAL A 221 8.85 -15.29 -12.92
N GLN A 222 8.83 -16.25 -12.00
CA GLN A 222 7.62 -16.78 -11.37
C GLN A 222 6.76 -15.72 -10.65
N PHE A 223 7.38 -14.62 -10.22
CA PHE A 223 6.70 -13.49 -9.59
C PHE A 223 6.23 -12.41 -10.60
N CYS A 224 6.54 -12.58 -11.89
CA CYS A 224 6.03 -11.71 -12.94
C CYS A 224 4.49 -11.81 -13.00
N PRO A 225 3.77 -10.67 -13.01
CA PRO A 225 2.31 -10.67 -13.11
C PRO A 225 1.80 -11.36 -14.37
N ASP A 226 0.79 -12.21 -14.20
CA ASP A 226 0.13 -12.98 -15.27
C ASP A 226 -0.45 -12.13 -16.41
N ILE A 227 -0.87 -10.91 -16.12
CA ILE A 227 -1.32 -9.92 -17.11
C ILE A 227 -0.27 -9.64 -18.20
N VAL A 228 1.04 -9.66 -17.86
CA VAL A 228 2.13 -9.45 -18.83
C VAL A 228 2.15 -10.57 -19.85
N LYS A 229 2.17 -11.82 -19.37
CA LYS A 229 2.15 -13.02 -20.22
C LYS A 229 0.91 -13.02 -21.10
N THR A 230 -0.26 -12.82 -20.48
CA THR A 230 -1.54 -12.90 -21.20
C THR A 230 -1.64 -11.85 -22.30
N ALA A 231 -1.32 -10.59 -22.03
CA ALA A 231 -1.34 -9.53 -23.04
C ALA A 231 -0.38 -9.82 -24.21
N ALA A 232 0.81 -10.34 -23.91
CA ALA A 232 1.81 -10.66 -24.91
C ALA A 232 1.42 -11.84 -25.81
N THR A 233 0.66 -12.83 -25.32
CA THR A 233 0.18 -13.95 -26.13
C THR A 233 -0.87 -13.58 -27.19
N PHE A 234 -1.43 -12.36 -27.14
CA PHE A 234 -2.42 -11.91 -28.14
C PHE A 234 -1.77 -11.44 -29.45
N THR A 235 -0.45 -11.28 -29.50
CA THR A 235 0.29 -10.84 -30.70
C THR A 235 1.18 -11.96 -31.23
N ASP A 236 1.42 -11.97 -32.54
CA ASP A 236 2.35 -12.89 -33.19
C ASP A 236 3.83 -12.61 -32.83
N SER A 237 4.11 -11.44 -32.24
CA SER A 237 5.45 -11.04 -31.82
C SER A 237 5.49 -10.61 -30.33
N PRO A 238 5.34 -11.54 -29.36
CA PRO A 238 5.28 -11.22 -27.93
C PRO A 238 6.54 -10.53 -27.41
N ALA A 239 7.71 -10.99 -27.84
CA ALA A 239 8.99 -10.39 -27.47
C ALA A 239 9.08 -8.92 -27.92
N GLN A 240 8.59 -8.60 -29.12
CA GLN A 240 8.55 -7.21 -29.60
C GLN A 240 7.58 -6.33 -28.80
N LEU A 241 6.47 -6.89 -28.30
CA LEU A 241 5.59 -6.15 -27.39
C LEU A 241 6.35 -5.81 -26.11
N LEU A 242 7.06 -6.77 -25.51
CA LEU A 242 7.88 -6.54 -24.31
C LEU A 242 8.98 -5.49 -24.56
N LEU A 243 9.66 -5.54 -25.72
CA LEU A 243 10.71 -4.58 -26.06
C LEU A 243 10.18 -3.15 -26.16
N GLU A 244 9.11 -2.95 -26.92
CA GLU A 244 8.58 -1.61 -27.25
C GLU A 244 7.73 -1.03 -26.12
N SER A 245 7.02 -1.86 -25.36
CA SER A 245 6.12 -1.42 -24.29
C SER A 245 6.80 -1.34 -22.93
N PHE A 246 7.94 -1.99 -22.74
CA PHE A 246 8.64 -2.00 -21.46
C PHE A 246 10.12 -1.65 -21.57
N ILE A 247 10.94 -2.49 -22.20
CA ILE A 247 12.41 -2.35 -22.12
C ILE A 247 12.86 -0.98 -22.63
N LYS A 248 12.43 -0.56 -23.83
CA LYS A 248 12.78 0.77 -24.34
C LYS A 248 12.27 1.90 -23.43
N PRO A 249 10.96 1.99 -23.10
CA PRO A 249 10.47 3.00 -22.15
C PRO A 249 11.19 3.02 -20.80
N ALA A 250 11.58 1.86 -20.29
CA ALA A 250 12.22 1.75 -18.99
C ALA A 250 13.62 2.36 -18.99
N PHE A 251 14.42 2.07 -20.03
CA PHE A 251 15.77 2.60 -20.17
C PHE A 251 15.81 4.01 -20.76
N ASP A 252 14.75 4.47 -21.44
CA ASP A 252 14.56 5.87 -21.82
C ASP A 252 14.17 6.75 -20.62
N SER A 253 13.59 6.17 -19.57
CA SER A 253 13.19 6.85 -18.32
C SER A 253 13.68 6.09 -17.09
N PRO A 254 15.00 5.93 -16.91
CA PRO A 254 15.57 5.00 -15.93
C PRO A 254 15.22 5.36 -14.47
N LEU A 255 14.98 6.64 -14.16
CA LEU A 255 14.58 7.09 -12.82
C LEU A 255 13.14 6.67 -12.49
N THR A 256 12.20 6.87 -13.42
CA THR A 256 10.80 6.39 -13.30
C THR A 256 10.75 4.91 -13.02
N PHE A 257 11.60 4.16 -13.71
CA PHE A 257 11.70 2.72 -13.56
C PHE A 257 12.75 2.28 -12.54
N GLY A 258 13.28 3.19 -11.70
CA GLY A 258 14.27 2.90 -10.64
C GLY A 258 15.47 2.04 -11.06
N ILE A 259 15.79 2.05 -12.35
CA ILE A 259 17.01 1.48 -12.92
C ILE A 259 18.21 2.31 -12.47
N VAL A 260 17.99 3.60 -12.27
CA VAL A 260 18.91 4.54 -11.66
C VAL A 260 18.24 5.07 -10.38
N PRO A 261 18.91 5.08 -9.21
CA PRO A 261 18.35 5.68 -8.00
C PRO A 261 18.23 7.18 -8.19
N ILE A 262 17.30 7.83 -7.48
CA ILE A 262 17.13 9.29 -7.45
C ILE A 262 18.40 10.01 -6.98
N SER A 263 19.28 9.30 -6.29
CA SER A 263 20.57 9.86 -5.96
C SER A 263 21.47 9.97 -7.21
N LEU A 264 21.43 8.99 -8.15
CA LEU A 264 21.95 8.83 -9.53
C LEU A 264 21.76 10.00 -10.55
N ARG A 265 22.83 10.62 -11.08
CA ARG A 265 22.82 11.29 -12.40
C ARG A 265 23.59 10.42 -13.38
N VAL A 266 22.89 9.88 -14.36
CA VAL A 266 23.47 9.02 -15.40
C VAL A 266 23.05 9.59 -16.75
N GLY A 267 24.01 9.77 -17.66
CA GLY A 267 23.71 10.20 -19.03
C GLY A 267 22.95 9.11 -19.80
N PRO A 268 22.46 9.42 -21.02
CA PRO A 268 21.71 8.46 -21.82
C PRO A 268 22.58 7.33 -22.40
N GLU A 269 23.89 7.53 -22.52
CA GLU A 269 24.79 6.56 -23.18
C GLU A 269 24.82 5.18 -22.50
N PRO A 270 25.05 5.06 -21.17
CA PRO A 270 24.99 3.75 -20.51
C PRO A 270 23.64 3.05 -20.68
N THR A 271 22.53 3.77 -20.52
CA THR A 271 21.18 3.19 -20.61
C THR A 271 20.84 2.78 -22.03
N ASN A 272 21.28 3.54 -23.04
CA ASN A 272 21.11 3.19 -24.46
C ASN A 272 21.88 1.91 -24.81
N LEU A 273 23.14 1.81 -24.39
CA LEU A 273 23.96 0.60 -24.63
C LEU A 273 23.32 -0.64 -24.00
N ILE A 274 22.80 -0.52 -22.78
CA ILE A 274 22.10 -1.61 -22.09
C ILE A 274 20.79 -1.96 -22.81
N ALA A 275 19.99 -0.97 -23.22
CA ALA A 275 18.74 -1.18 -23.92
C ALA A 275 18.95 -1.87 -25.28
N GLU A 276 19.97 -1.47 -26.04
CA GLU A 276 20.35 -2.11 -27.30
C GLU A 276 20.81 -3.56 -27.09
N SER A 277 21.60 -3.81 -26.04
CA SER A 277 22.04 -5.15 -25.66
C SER A 277 20.87 -6.05 -25.27
N LEU A 278 19.99 -5.59 -24.38
CA LEU A 278 18.76 -6.31 -24.01
C LEU A 278 17.84 -6.55 -25.20
N GLY A 279 17.77 -5.61 -26.14
CA GLY A 279 17.02 -5.75 -27.38
C GLY A 279 17.45 -6.94 -28.24
N LYS A 280 18.75 -7.31 -28.21
CA LYS A 280 19.26 -8.50 -28.92
C LYS A 280 18.85 -9.82 -28.25
N HIS A 281 18.57 -9.78 -26.95
CA HIS A 281 18.24 -10.95 -26.12
C HIS A 281 16.78 -10.97 -25.67
N ILE A 282 15.91 -10.18 -26.31
CA ILE A 282 14.51 -10.04 -25.89
C ILE A 282 13.73 -11.36 -25.98
N ASP A 283 14.04 -12.20 -26.97
CA ASP A 283 13.39 -13.51 -27.13
C ASP A 283 13.67 -14.43 -25.94
N GLU A 284 14.86 -14.30 -25.31
CA GLU A 284 15.21 -15.06 -24.12
C GLU A 284 14.41 -14.61 -22.89
N LEU A 285 14.21 -13.30 -22.72
CA LEU A 285 13.36 -12.75 -21.66
C LEU A 285 11.91 -13.18 -21.83
N TRP A 286 11.38 -13.15 -23.06
CA TRP A 286 10.04 -13.63 -23.35
C TRP A 286 9.91 -15.12 -23.08
N LYS A 287 10.85 -15.94 -23.58
CA LYS A 287 10.85 -17.38 -23.36
C LYS A 287 10.80 -17.74 -21.88
N ALA A 288 11.55 -17.02 -21.04
CA ALA A 288 11.50 -17.21 -19.58
C ALA A 288 10.10 -16.98 -19.00
N ILE A 289 9.34 -15.99 -19.49
CA ILE A 289 7.95 -15.72 -19.07
C ILE A 289 6.99 -16.79 -19.60
N ASP A 290 7.16 -17.18 -20.87
CA ASP A 290 6.29 -18.16 -21.52
C ASP A 290 6.41 -19.56 -20.91
N GLU A 291 7.60 -19.93 -20.43
CA GLU A 291 7.85 -21.20 -19.75
C GLU A 291 7.30 -21.27 -18.32
N VAL A 292 6.86 -20.15 -17.72
CA VAL A 292 6.26 -20.16 -16.37
C VAL A 292 4.90 -20.87 -16.39
N PRO A 293 4.72 -22.00 -15.67
CA PRO A 293 3.47 -22.76 -15.69
C PRO A 293 2.31 -22.02 -15.03
N LYS A 294 2.60 -21.27 -13.96
CA LYS A 294 1.63 -20.49 -13.20
C LYS A 294 2.26 -19.16 -12.79
N ALA A 295 1.99 -18.12 -13.58
CA ALA A 295 2.43 -16.76 -13.28
C ALA A 295 1.74 -16.23 -12.01
N SER A 296 2.31 -15.18 -11.42
CA SER A 296 1.75 -14.58 -10.21
C SER A 296 0.46 -13.85 -10.54
N PRO A 297 -0.69 -14.21 -9.93
CA PRO A 297 -1.93 -13.51 -10.18
C PRO A 297 -1.93 -12.13 -9.51
N LEU A 298 -2.69 -11.20 -10.07
CA LEU A 298 -3.04 -9.95 -9.39
C LEU A 298 -3.99 -10.21 -8.20
N PRO A 299 -4.07 -9.29 -7.22
CA PRO A 299 -5.04 -9.40 -6.13
C PRO A 299 -6.48 -9.48 -6.67
N SER A 300 -7.27 -10.43 -6.16
CA SER A 300 -8.68 -10.57 -6.55
C SER A 300 -9.58 -9.70 -5.68
N ALA A 301 -10.59 -9.09 -6.31
CA ALA A 301 -11.66 -8.36 -5.64
C ALA A 301 -12.89 -9.24 -5.37
N GLU A 302 -12.88 -10.53 -5.71
CA GLU A 302 -14.08 -11.38 -5.70
C GLU A 302 -14.81 -11.38 -4.34
N LYS A 303 -14.07 -11.53 -3.24
CA LYS A 303 -14.63 -11.49 -1.88
C LYS A 303 -15.25 -10.14 -1.57
N LEU A 304 -14.58 -9.07 -1.98
CA LEU A 304 -15.02 -7.70 -1.81
C LEU A 304 -16.28 -7.40 -2.64
N THR A 305 -16.35 -7.88 -3.88
CA THR A 305 -17.54 -7.74 -4.73
C THR A 305 -18.74 -8.53 -4.20
N LYS A 306 -18.51 -9.66 -3.51
CA LYS A 306 -19.60 -10.40 -2.83
C LYS A 306 -20.21 -9.60 -1.67
N ILE A 307 -19.41 -8.81 -0.94
CA ILE A 307 -19.90 -7.98 0.17
C ILE A 307 -20.35 -6.57 -0.26
N LEU A 308 -19.81 -6.06 -1.37
CA LEU A 308 -20.10 -4.75 -1.96
C LEU A 308 -20.19 -4.86 -3.50
N PRO A 309 -21.34 -5.32 -4.05
CA PRO A 309 -21.49 -5.58 -5.49
C PRO A 309 -21.39 -4.33 -6.38
N ASP A 310 -21.57 -3.16 -5.80
CA ASP A 310 -21.54 -1.86 -6.48
C ASP A 310 -20.16 -1.20 -6.47
N LEU A 311 -19.18 -1.76 -5.76
CA LEU A 311 -17.85 -1.16 -5.60
C LEU A 311 -17.07 -1.04 -6.92
N GLY A 312 -17.26 -1.98 -7.85
CA GLY A 312 -16.63 -1.96 -9.18
C GLY A 312 -17.31 -1.04 -10.19
N LYS A 313 -18.33 -0.26 -9.77
CA LYS A 313 -19.14 0.59 -10.66
C LYS A 313 -18.74 2.06 -10.63
N SER A 314 -17.65 2.39 -9.92
CA SER A 314 -17.11 3.75 -9.88
C SER A 314 -15.91 3.88 -10.83
N ALA A 315 -15.92 4.96 -11.61
CA ALA A 315 -14.80 5.38 -12.45
C ALA A 315 -14.36 6.78 -12.06
N LEU A 316 -13.06 7.06 -12.14
CA LEU A 316 -12.48 8.35 -11.76
C LEU A 316 -11.88 9.02 -12.99
N PHE A 317 -12.22 10.28 -13.27
CA PHE A 317 -11.68 10.98 -14.44
C PHE A 317 -11.20 12.38 -14.07
N THR A 318 -10.08 12.82 -14.60
CA THR A 318 -9.64 14.23 -14.56
C THR A 318 -10.35 15.03 -15.66
N SER A 319 -10.22 16.35 -15.67
CA SER A 319 -10.75 17.15 -16.79
C SER A 319 -10.10 16.80 -18.13
N GLU A 320 -8.82 16.43 -18.12
CA GLU A 320 -8.11 15.97 -19.32
C GLU A 320 -8.64 14.62 -19.82
N ASP A 321 -9.00 13.71 -18.91
CA ASP A 321 -9.66 12.46 -19.28
C ASP A 321 -11.04 12.69 -19.91
N LEU A 322 -11.81 13.63 -19.37
CA LEU A 322 -13.14 13.97 -19.90
C LEU A 322 -13.04 14.60 -21.30
N ALA A 323 -11.98 15.35 -21.57
CA ALA A 323 -11.65 15.82 -22.91
C ALA A 323 -11.30 14.67 -23.86
N ASN A 324 -10.47 13.71 -23.43
CA ASN A 324 -10.17 12.51 -24.22
C ASN A 324 -11.41 11.65 -24.49
N LEU A 325 -12.30 11.48 -23.50
CA LEU A 325 -13.57 10.77 -23.69
C LEU A 325 -14.46 11.47 -24.72
N THR A 326 -14.50 12.80 -24.71
CA THR A 326 -15.22 13.60 -25.72
C THR A 326 -14.65 13.37 -27.12
N ASP A 327 -13.33 13.36 -27.25
CA ASP A 327 -12.67 13.07 -28.53
C ASP A 327 -12.93 11.61 -28.98
N LEU A 328 -12.91 10.63 -28.07
CA LEU A 328 -13.26 9.24 -28.36
C LEU A 328 -14.69 9.09 -28.87
N VAL A 329 -15.65 9.83 -28.31
CA VAL A 329 -17.05 9.83 -28.77
C VAL A 329 -17.15 10.33 -30.21
N THR A 330 -16.33 11.31 -30.61
CA THR A 330 -16.32 11.82 -31.99
C THR A 330 -15.99 10.71 -32.98
N TYR A 331 -14.93 9.94 -32.71
CA TYR A 331 -14.57 8.78 -33.54
C TYR A 331 -15.56 7.62 -33.41
N ALA A 332 -16.15 7.42 -32.23
CA ALA A 332 -17.17 6.40 -32.03
C ALA A 332 -18.42 6.67 -32.88
N ILE A 333 -18.83 7.93 -33.04
CA ILE A 333 -19.95 8.32 -33.91
C ILE A 333 -19.63 8.09 -35.38
N GLU A 334 -18.39 8.34 -35.81
CA GLU A 334 -17.95 8.03 -37.18
C GLU A 334 -18.04 6.54 -37.50
N ILE A 335 -17.75 5.68 -36.51
CA ILE A 335 -17.80 4.22 -36.64
C ILE A 335 -19.23 3.68 -36.47
N ASN A 336 -19.97 4.22 -35.51
CA ASN A 336 -21.34 3.85 -35.17
C ASN A 336 -22.22 5.11 -34.99
N PRO A 337 -22.97 5.51 -36.02
CA PRO A 337 -23.83 6.70 -35.98
C PRO A 337 -24.93 6.66 -34.91
N ASP A 338 -25.28 5.47 -34.39
CA ASP A 338 -26.31 5.28 -33.36
C ASP A 338 -25.79 5.48 -31.93
N PHE A 339 -24.60 6.07 -31.76
CA PHE A 339 -24.03 6.37 -30.44
C PHE A 339 -25.01 7.22 -29.59
N PRO A 340 -25.29 6.84 -28.31
CA PRO A 340 -26.42 7.40 -27.55
C PRO A 340 -26.21 8.84 -27.03
N VAL A 341 -25.05 9.44 -27.27
CA VAL A 341 -24.72 10.82 -26.88
C VAL A 341 -24.42 11.63 -28.13
N LYS A 342 -25.10 12.76 -28.28
CA LYS A 342 -24.90 13.66 -29.43
C LYS A 342 -23.76 14.65 -29.16
N PRO A 343 -23.00 15.08 -30.19
CA PRO A 343 -21.92 16.06 -30.02
C PRO A 343 -22.36 17.37 -29.34
N THR A 344 -23.60 17.80 -29.57
CA THR A 344 -24.18 19.01 -28.95
C THR A 344 -24.37 18.93 -27.43
N GLN A 345 -24.19 17.75 -26.84
CA GLN A 345 -24.29 17.52 -25.39
C GLN A 345 -22.91 17.47 -24.72
N LEU A 346 -21.83 17.58 -25.50
CA LEU A 346 -20.45 17.49 -25.04
C LEU A 346 -19.84 18.89 -24.96
N ASP A 347 -19.93 19.52 -23.80
CA ASP A 347 -19.16 20.74 -23.53
C ASP A 347 -17.70 20.36 -23.30
N ARG A 348 -16.78 20.96 -24.07
CA ARG A 348 -15.35 20.82 -23.79
C ARG A 348 -15.05 21.44 -22.43
N GLN A 349 -14.54 20.63 -21.52
CA GLN A 349 -14.12 21.12 -20.22
C GLN A 349 -12.88 22.01 -20.34
N ALA A 350 -12.86 23.07 -19.53
CA ALA A 350 -11.67 23.88 -19.36
C ALA A 350 -10.55 23.04 -18.72
N THR A 351 -9.32 23.27 -19.15
CA THR A 351 -8.13 22.73 -18.51
C THR A 351 -8.10 23.19 -17.05
N SER A 352 -7.90 22.26 -16.12
CA SER A 352 -7.79 22.57 -14.69
C SER A 352 -6.40 23.13 -14.39
N GLU A 353 -6.30 24.13 -13.51
CA GLU A 353 -5.01 24.62 -13.01
C GLU A 353 -4.35 23.64 -12.02
N GLU A 354 -5.12 22.66 -11.51
CA GLU A 354 -4.68 21.68 -10.51
C GLU A 354 -5.12 20.26 -10.87
N TYR A 355 -4.41 19.26 -10.36
CA TYR A 355 -4.82 17.87 -10.46
C TYR A 355 -6.06 17.62 -9.60
N ASN A 356 -7.19 17.35 -10.25
CA ASN A 356 -8.45 16.99 -9.61
C ASN A 356 -9.06 15.78 -10.33
N SER A 357 -9.62 14.85 -9.56
CA SER A 357 -10.34 13.69 -10.09
C SER A 357 -11.80 13.74 -9.69
N TYR A 358 -12.68 13.48 -10.64
CA TYR A 358 -14.12 13.42 -10.46
C TYR A 358 -14.61 11.98 -10.44
N SER A 359 -15.51 11.67 -9.52
CA SER A 359 -16.10 10.34 -9.36
C SER A 359 -17.38 10.19 -10.18
N PHE A 360 -17.48 9.09 -10.92
CA PHE A 360 -18.65 8.70 -11.73
C PHE A 360 -19.11 7.32 -11.30
N THR A 361 -20.36 7.20 -10.83
CA THR A 361 -20.94 5.91 -10.44
C THR A 361 -21.93 5.47 -11.49
N LEU A 362 -21.67 4.32 -12.11
CA LEU A 362 -22.61 3.69 -13.04
C LEU A 362 -23.86 3.22 -12.27
N PRO A 363 -25.06 3.44 -12.82
CA PRO A 363 -26.28 3.00 -12.17
C PRO A 363 -26.23 1.48 -11.97
N SER A 364 -26.32 1.02 -10.73
CA SER A 364 -26.58 -0.38 -10.46
C SER A 364 -27.97 -0.70 -11.00
N VAL A 365 -28.09 -1.73 -11.84
CA VAL A 365 -29.33 -2.52 -11.84
C VAL A 365 -29.54 -2.85 -10.37
N GLN A 366 -30.57 -2.27 -9.76
CA GLN A 366 -31.02 -2.75 -8.46
C GLN A 366 -31.42 -4.19 -8.73
N GLU A 367 -30.52 -5.14 -8.49
CA GLU A 367 -30.96 -6.41 -7.97
C GLU A 367 -31.60 -6.02 -6.65
N VAL A 368 -32.90 -5.75 -6.72
CA VAL A 368 -33.73 -5.72 -5.56
C VAL A 368 -33.69 -7.16 -5.08
N HIS A 369 -32.65 -7.49 -4.31
CA HIS A 369 -32.82 -8.37 -3.19
C HIS A 369 -33.79 -7.64 -2.27
N TYR A 370 -35.07 -7.64 -2.68
CA TYR A 370 -36.08 -8.06 -1.74
C TYR A 370 -35.46 -9.34 -1.19
N ALA A 371 -35.01 -9.27 0.06
CA ALA A 371 -35.21 -10.44 0.86
C ALA A 371 -36.65 -10.82 0.55
N ASP A 372 -36.83 -11.91 -0.21
CA ASP A 372 -37.88 -12.83 0.12
C ASP A 372 -37.66 -13.10 1.62
N HIS A 373 -38.16 -12.18 2.46
CA HIS A 373 -39.07 -12.57 3.49
C HIS A 373 -40.19 -13.26 2.72
N SER A 374 -39.89 -14.49 2.32
CA SER A 374 -40.88 -15.50 2.08
C SER A 374 -41.85 -15.29 3.24
N ASN A 375 -43.08 -14.93 2.90
CA ASN A 375 -44.22 -15.33 3.69
C ASN A 375 -44.28 -16.86 3.69
N SER A 376 -43.20 -17.51 4.13
CA SER A 376 -43.21 -18.88 4.60
C SER A 376 -44.09 -18.78 5.83
N GLU A 377 -45.31 -19.30 5.72
CA GLU A 377 -46.17 -19.50 6.87
C GLU A 377 -45.31 -20.10 7.98
N LEU A 378 -45.06 -19.31 9.03
CA LEU A 378 -44.32 -19.79 10.19
C LEU A 378 -45.05 -21.02 10.69
N SER A 379 -44.31 -22.09 10.99
CA SER A 379 -44.97 -23.23 11.61
C SER A 379 -45.63 -22.76 12.92
N PRO A 380 -46.75 -23.34 13.34
CA PRO A 380 -47.42 -22.93 14.57
C PRO A 380 -46.51 -22.94 15.81
N GLN A 381 -45.49 -23.80 15.84
CA GLN A 381 -44.47 -23.82 16.90
C GLN A 381 -43.45 -22.67 16.78
N ASP A 382 -43.11 -22.24 15.56
CA ASP A 382 -42.25 -21.07 15.34
C ASP A 382 -42.96 -19.76 15.71
N GLU A 383 -44.28 -19.66 15.46
CA GLU A 383 -45.10 -18.52 15.89
C GLU A 383 -45.11 -18.41 17.43
N ILE A 384 -45.33 -19.53 18.13
CA ILE A 384 -45.26 -19.61 19.60
C ILE A 384 -43.88 -19.22 20.14
N GLU A 385 -42.79 -19.77 19.56
CA GLU A 385 -41.43 -19.45 20.01
C GLU A 385 -41.07 -17.98 19.79
N LEU A 386 -41.44 -17.42 18.63
CA LEU A 386 -41.16 -16.03 18.29
C LEU A 386 -41.78 -15.08 19.32
N GLN A 387 -43.05 -15.30 19.67
CA GLN A 387 -43.74 -14.48 20.66
C GLN A 387 -43.12 -14.63 22.05
N LEU A 388 -42.83 -15.86 22.48
CA LEU A 388 -42.15 -16.12 23.76
C LEU A 388 -40.78 -15.43 23.85
N ARG A 389 -39.97 -15.54 22.80
CA ARG A 389 -38.64 -14.92 22.72
C ARG A 389 -38.77 -13.40 22.82
N GLN A 390 -39.65 -12.80 22.04
CA GLN A 390 -39.85 -11.35 22.04
C GLN A 390 -40.33 -10.83 23.40
N MET A 391 -41.21 -11.56 24.09
CA MET A 391 -41.64 -11.20 25.45
C MET A 391 -40.48 -11.32 26.44
N LEU A 392 -39.74 -12.44 26.43
CA LEU A 392 -38.64 -12.67 27.36
C LEU A 392 -37.49 -11.67 27.21
N ILE A 393 -37.19 -11.24 25.99
CA ILE A 393 -36.21 -10.18 25.72
C ILE A 393 -36.69 -8.84 26.30
N GLY A 394 -37.99 -8.51 26.14
CA GLY A 394 -38.56 -7.23 26.57
C GLY A 394 -38.81 -7.09 28.08
N VAL A 395 -38.73 -8.17 28.87
CA VAL A 395 -38.91 -8.15 30.33
C VAL A 395 -37.56 -7.94 31.04
N ASP A 396 -37.46 -6.95 31.92
CA ASP A 396 -36.20 -6.56 32.59
C ASP A 396 -35.63 -7.66 33.52
N VAL A 397 -36.43 -8.22 34.44
CA VAL A 397 -35.99 -9.23 35.43
C VAL A 397 -37.11 -10.23 35.70
N ILE A 398 -36.79 -11.54 35.76
CA ILE A 398 -37.70 -12.58 36.28
C ILE A 398 -37.42 -12.75 37.79
N PRO A 399 -38.32 -12.32 38.70
CA PRO A 399 -38.14 -12.45 40.14
C PRO A 399 -38.32 -13.90 40.58
N LEU A 400 -37.33 -14.41 41.34
CA LEU A 400 -37.32 -15.77 41.92
C LEU A 400 -38.39 -15.97 43.03
N ALA A 401 -39.09 -14.91 43.44
CA ALA A 401 -39.96 -14.90 44.62
C ALA A 401 -41.44 -15.22 44.34
N ALA A 402 -41.84 -15.51 43.09
CA ALA A 402 -43.20 -15.95 42.76
C ALA A 402 -43.39 -17.44 43.09
N GLN A 403 -43.22 -17.81 44.37
CA GLN A 403 -43.53 -19.15 44.87
C GLN A 403 -44.99 -19.18 45.36
N SER A 404 -45.91 -19.58 44.49
CA SER A 404 -47.18 -20.20 44.89
C SER A 404 -47.11 -21.69 44.60
N ASN A 405 -47.63 -22.52 45.51
CA ASN A 405 -47.56 -23.99 45.52
C ASN A 405 -48.26 -24.71 44.35
N ASP A 406 -48.67 -23.99 43.29
CA ASP A 406 -49.34 -24.55 42.13
C ASP A 406 -48.38 -24.56 40.93
N SER A 407 -48.49 -25.57 40.06
CA SER A 407 -47.64 -25.72 38.87
C SER A 407 -47.64 -24.40 38.06
N PRO A 408 -46.50 -23.73 37.86
CA PRO A 408 -46.48 -22.40 37.26
C PRO A 408 -46.92 -22.47 35.79
N ASP A 409 -48.04 -21.83 35.46
CA ASP A 409 -48.46 -21.63 34.07
C ASP A 409 -47.68 -20.45 33.47
N MET A 410 -47.04 -20.67 32.32
CA MET A 410 -46.15 -19.69 31.69
C MET A 410 -46.87 -18.37 31.35
N VAL A 411 -48.17 -18.45 31.02
CA VAL A 411 -49.00 -17.27 30.74
C VAL A 411 -49.21 -16.43 32.00
N SER A 412 -49.55 -17.08 33.12
CA SER A 412 -49.72 -16.40 34.41
C SER A 412 -48.43 -15.69 34.85
N LEU A 413 -47.29 -16.35 34.63
CA LEU A 413 -45.98 -15.78 34.89
C LEU A 413 -45.73 -14.56 34.00
N LEU A 414 -45.87 -14.68 32.68
CA LEU A 414 -45.64 -13.58 31.74
C LEU A 414 -46.56 -12.39 32.06
N LYS A 415 -47.85 -12.61 32.34
CA LYS A 415 -48.78 -11.55 32.78
C LYS A 415 -48.32 -10.84 34.06
N SER A 416 -47.81 -11.59 35.04
CA SER A 416 -47.26 -10.97 36.26
C SER A 416 -45.99 -10.16 36.00
N GLN A 417 -45.15 -10.60 35.05
CA GLN A 417 -43.93 -9.89 34.66
C GLN A 417 -44.21 -8.59 33.92
N VAL A 418 -45.25 -8.57 33.08
CA VAL A 418 -45.64 -7.36 32.34
C VAL A 418 -46.10 -6.24 33.27
N GLN A 419 -46.66 -6.57 34.44
CA GLN A 419 -46.99 -5.58 35.47
C GLN A 419 -45.75 -4.97 36.15
N LEU A 420 -44.61 -5.66 36.11
CA LEU A 420 -43.32 -5.22 36.64
C LEU A 420 -42.44 -4.54 35.58
N ALA A 421 -42.84 -4.60 34.30
CA ALA A 421 -42.16 -3.91 33.21
C ALA A 421 -42.39 -2.39 33.27
N ARG A 422 -41.52 -1.63 32.61
CA ARG A 422 -41.63 -0.17 32.54
C ARG A 422 -42.94 0.26 31.86
N PRO A 423 -43.56 1.39 32.27
CA PRO A 423 -44.86 1.81 31.75
C PRO A 423 -44.94 1.98 30.22
N ASP A 424 -43.82 2.34 29.59
CA ASP A 424 -43.66 2.53 28.15
C ASP A 424 -43.65 1.20 27.35
N HIS A 425 -43.24 0.09 27.97
CA HIS A 425 -43.20 -1.24 27.34
C HIS A 425 -44.40 -2.12 27.68
N ARG A 426 -45.20 -1.74 28.68
CA ARG A 426 -46.29 -2.55 29.21
C ARG A 426 -47.36 -2.87 28.17
N LEU A 427 -47.84 -1.87 27.44
CA LEU A 427 -48.88 -2.05 26.42
C LEU A 427 -48.41 -3.00 25.29
N LEU A 428 -47.15 -2.85 24.85
CA LEU A 428 -46.56 -3.71 23.82
C LEU A 428 -46.46 -5.16 24.30
N LEU A 429 -46.08 -5.39 25.55
CA LEU A 429 -45.98 -6.73 26.12
C LEU A 429 -47.37 -7.35 26.39
N GLU A 430 -48.37 -6.56 26.79
CA GLU A 430 -49.77 -7.03 26.91
C GLU A 430 -50.31 -7.51 25.55
N MET A 431 -50.05 -6.77 24.47
CA MET A 431 -50.41 -7.21 23.11
C MET A 431 -49.71 -8.51 22.70
N LYS A 432 -48.42 -8.67 23.02
CA LYS A 432 -47.67 -9.91 22.71
C LYS A 432 -48.15 -11.12 23.50
N ILE A 433 -48.69 -10.91 24.71
CA ILE A 433 -49.33 -11.99 25.48
C ILE A 433 -50.59 -12.47 24.76
N ASP A 434 -51.42 -11.55 24.25
CA ASP A 434 -52.62 -11.91 23.50
C ASP A 434 -52.27 -12.64 22.18
N ASP A 435 -51.21 -12.19 21.49
CA ASP A 435 -50.68 -12.86 20.29
C ASP A 435 -50.17 -14.27 20.62
N PHE A 436 -49.43 -14.43 21.73
CA PHE A 436 -48.97 -15.73 22.21
C PHE A 436 -50.13 -16.66 22.58
N GLU A 437 -51.14 -16.17 23.30
CA GLU A 437 -52.33 -16.96 23.64
C GLU A 437 -53.08 -17.41 22.38
N THR A 438 -53.15 -16.53 21.38
CA THR A 438 -53.77 -16.83 20.09
C THR A 438 -53.00 -17.92 19.34
N ALA A 439 -51.67 -17.82 19.27
CA ALA A 439 -50.80 -18.83 18.66
C ALA A 439 -50.88 -20.18 19.42
N ARG A 440 -50.88 -20.15 20.75
CA ARG A 440 -51.03 -21.33 21.61
C ARG A 440 -52.36 -22.06 21.36
N ARG A 441 -53.48 -21.33 21.27
CA ARG A 441 -54.82 -21.91 21.01
C ARG A 441 -54.90 -22.62 19.67
N LYS A 442 -54.18 -22.16 18.64
CA LYS A 442 -54.10 -22.83 17.33
C LYS A 442 -53.43 -24.21 17.43
N VAL A 443 -52.44 -24.37 18.32
CA VAL A 443 -51.67 -25.61 18.49
C VAL A 443 -52.33 -26.59 19.47
N ASP A 444 -52.90 -26.07 20.56
CA ASP A 444 -53.61 -26.88 21.57
C ASP A 444 -54.96 -27.42 21.03
N ALA A 445 -55.45 -26.95 19.87
CA ALA A 445 -56.63 -27.50 19.19
C ALA A 445 -56.36 -28.90 18.57
N ASP A 446 -55.10 -29.23 18.27
CA ASP A 446 -54.70 -30.47 17.57
C ASP A 446 -53.90 -31.45 18.46
N LYS A 447 -53.45 -31.07 19.67
CA LYS A 447 -52.71 -31.92 20.63
C LYS A 447 -52.98 -31.57 22.10
N GLN A 448 -52.63 -32.48 23.01
CA GLN A 448 -52.67 -32.33 24.48
C GLN A 448 -51.96 -31.03 24.93
N SER A 449 -52.50 -30.34 25.95
CA SER A 449 -52.06 -28.99 26.35
C SER A 449 -50.55 -28.89 26.59
N SER A 450 -49.90 -27.93 25.91
CA SER A 450 -48.46 -27.68 26.05
C SER A 450 -48.09 -27.25 27.49
N SER A 451 -47.11 -27.93 28.10
CA SER A 451 -46.63 -27.65 29.47
C SER A 451 -45.57 -26.53 29.50
N PHE A 452 -45.30 -25.96 30.68
CA PHE A 452 -44.21 -24.97 30.87
C PHE A 452 -42.85 -25.50 30.39
N GLN A 453 -42.56 -26.78 30.65
CA GLN A 453 -41.33 -27.42 30.21
C GLN A 453 -41.25 -27.55 28.69
N ASP A 454 -42.39 -27.77 28.02
CA ASP A 454 -42.43 -27.88 26.55
C ASP A 454 -42.06 -26.55 25.89
N PHE A 455 -42.52 -25.43 26.44
CA PHE A 455 -42.13 -24.10 25.97
C PHE A 455 -40.66 -23.76 26.24
N LEU A 456 -40.11 -24.16 27.39
CA LEU A 456 -38.68 -24.02 27.67
C LEU A 456 -37.82 -24.86 26.72
N ASN A 457 -38.23 -26.11 26.48
CA ASN A 457 -37.53 -27.00 25.56
C ASN A 457 -37.58 -26.44 24.14
N LEU A 458 -38.73 -25.92 23.70
CA LEU A 458 -38.90 -25.25 22.41
C LEU A 458 -37.95 -24.05 22.27
N LEU A 459 -37.88 -23.16 23.25
CA LEU A 459 -36.96 -22.01 23.23
C LEU A 459 -35.49 -22.45 23.18
N LYS A 460 -35.09 -23.46 23.98
CA LYS A 460 -33.72 -23.99 23.97
C LYS A 460 -33.38 -24.66 22.65
N GLU A 461 -34.30 -25.43 22.09
CA GLU A 461 -34.11 -26.11 20.81
C GLU A 461 -33.98 -25.09 19.68
N LYS A 462 -34.89 -24.12 19.59
CA LYS A 462 -34.85 -23.06 18.57
C LYS A 462 -33.63 -22.15 18.71
N PHE A 463 -33.19 -21.85 19.93
CA PHE A 463 -31.93 -21.16 20.17
C PHE A 463 -30.72 -21.96 19.65
N LYS A 464 -30.68 -23.29 19.86
CA LYS A 464 -29.63 -24.16 19.30
C LYS A 464 -29.72 -24.24 17.78
N GLN A 465 -30.92 -24.36 17.21
CA GLN A 465 -31.16 -24.37 15.76
C GLN A 465 -30.66 -23.08 15.08
N ARG A 466 -30.68 -21.92 15.78
CA ARG A 466 -30.11 -20.65 15.30
C ARG A 466 -28.58 -20.52 15.46
N GLN A 467 -27.89 -21.52 15.99
CA GLN A 467 -26.42 -21.47 16.13
C GLN A 467 -25.68 -21.28 14.78
N PRO A 468 -26.05 -21.96 13.70
CA PRO A 468 -25.44 -21.74 12.39
C PRO A 468 -25.60 -20.29 11.89
N ASP A 469 -26.79 -19.68 12.05
CA ASP A 469 -27.04 -18.27 11.69
C ASP A 469 -26.12 -17.32 12.47
N ARG A 470 -25.96 -17.53 13.78
CA ARG A 470 -25.04 -16.72 14.59
C ARG A 470 -23.58 -16.86 14.13
N LEU A 471 -23.15 -18.08 13.81
CA LEU A 471 -21.80 -18.32 13.28
C LEU A 471 -21.60 -17.70 11.90
N GLU A 472 -22.61 -17.75 11.02
CA GLU A 472 -22.59 -17.10 9.71
C GLU A 472 -22.47 -15.58 9.85
N LYS A 473 -23.25 -14.96 10.75
CA LYS A 473 -23.18 -13.52 11.03
C LYS A 473 -21.83 -13.09 11.59
N LEU A 474 -21.22 -13.88 12.48
CA LEU A 474 -19.85 -13.65 12.96
C LEU A 474 -18.82 -13.79 11.83
N SER A 475 -18.95 -14.82 11.00
CA SER A 475 -18.11 -15.02 9.83
C SER A 475 -18.20 -13.84 8.86
N LYS A 476 -19.39 -13.25 8.71
CA LYS A 476 -19.60 -12.04 7.90
C LYS A 476 -18.84 -10.84 8.46
N ILE A 477 -18.94 -10.55 9.77
CA ILE A 477 -18.15 -9.48 10.40
C ILE A 477 -16.64 -9.71 10.19
N SER A 478 -16.18 -10.95 10.42
CA SER A 478 -14.77 -11.32 10.23
C SER A 478 -14.31 -11.10 8.78
N LEU A 479 -15.15 -11.42 7.79
CA LEU A 479 -14.87 -11.15 6.39
C LEU A 479 -14.74 -9.65 6.11
N TYR A 480 -15.69 -8.82 6.56
CA TYR A 480 -15.61 -7.36 6.38
C TYR A 480 -14.34 -6.77 7.01
N ASN A 481 -14.00 -7.19 8.23
CA ASN A 481 -12.79 -6.74 8.92
C ASN A 481 -11.50 -7.16 8.19
N THR A 482 -11.47 -8.38 7.65
CA THR A 482 -10.34 -8.89 6.87
C THR A 482 -10.15 -8.06 5.60
N GLU A 483 -11.21 -7.84 4.83
CA GLU A 483 -11.17 -7.05 3.59
C GLU A 483 -10.83 -5.57 3.87
N PHE A 484 -11.35 -4.99 4.96
CA PHE A 484 -10.99 -3.64 5.39
C PHE A 484 -9.51 -3.51 5.75
N SER A 485 -8.96 -4.49 6.49
CA SER A 485 -7.54 -4.52 6.82
C SER A 485 -6.66 -4.64 5.57
N GLN A 486 -7.03 -5.51 4.62
CA GLN A 486 -6.32 -5.67 3.35
C GLN A 486 -6.34 -4.38 2.51
N MET A 487 -7.49 -3.71 2.41
CA MET A 487 -7.59 -2.40 1.74
C MET A 487 -6.71 -1.34 2.41
N GLY A 488 -6.67 -1.32 3.75
CA GLY A 488 -5.79 -0.43 4.50
C GLY A 488 -4.30 -0.70 4.24
N GLN A 489 -3.89 -1.97 4.11
CA GLN A 489 -2.52 -2.34 3.74
C GLN A 489 -2.18 -1.91 2.30
N LEU A 490 -3.11 -2.14 1.35
CA LEU A 490 -2.95 -1.72 -0.03
C LEU A 490 -2.82 -0.19 -0.13
N SER A 491 -3.67 0.57 0.56
CA SER A 491 -3.59 2.03 0.63
C SER A 491 -2.21 2.51 1.11
N LYS A 492 -1.67 1.89 2.17
CA LYS A 492 -0.33 2.20 2.67
C LYS A 492 0.77 1.91 1.64
N GLY A 493 0.69 0.77 0.95
CA GLY A 493 1.63 0.41 -0.12
C GLY A 493 1.60 1.39 -1.30
N LEU A 494 0.40 1.80 -1.73
CA LEU A 494 0.22 2.78 -2.80
C LEU A 494 0.76 4.16 -2.41
N LYS A 495 0.52 4.62 -1.17
CA LYS A 495 1.09 5.88 -0.66
C LYS A 495 2.62 5.89 -0.71
N LYS A 496 3.26 4.81 -0.23
CA LYS A 496 4.72 4.67 -0.31
C LYS A 496 5.24 4.76 -1.76
N SER A 497 4.51 4.17 -2.71
CA SER A 497 4.87 4.22 -4.12
C SER A 497 4.66 5.61 -4.73
N ILE A 498 3.59 6.32 -4.33
CA ILE A 498 3.33 7.72 -4.72
C ILE A 498 4.46 8.63 -4.26
N ASP A 499 4.94 8.46 -3.02
CA ASP A 499 6.02 9.27 -2.47
C ASP A 499 7.33 9.09 -3.27
N PHE A 500 7.65 7.86 -3.69
CA PHE A 500 8.77 7.62 -4.61
C PHE A 500 8.63 8.42 -5.92
N TYR A 501 7.48 8.39 -6.58
CA TYR A 501 7.31 9.16 -7.83
C TYR A 501 7.35 10.67 -7.58
N ARG A 502 6.82 11.15 -6.45
CA ARG A 502 6.97 12.56 -6.05
C ARG A 502 8.44 12.97 -5.93
N ASP A 503 9.28 12.10 -5.39
CA ASP A 503 10.73 12.34 -5.35
C ASP A 503 11.36 12.35 -6.74
N VAL A 504 10.91 11.50 -7.66
CA VAL A 504 11.36 11.55 -9.07
C VAL A 504 10.97 12.88 -9.73
N LEU A 505 9.74 13.37 -9.50
CA LEU A 505 9.31 14.68 -10.03
C LEU A 505 10.17 15.83 -9.47
N ARG A 506 10.44 15.82 -8.15
CA ARG A 506 11.33 16.80 -7.50
C ARG A 506 12.73 16.75 -8.10
N PHE A 507 13.25 15.56 -8.35
CA PHE A 507 14.56 15.38 -8.95
C PHE A 507 14.66 16.02 -10.33
N HIS A 508 13.68 15.79 -11.20
CA HIS A 508 13.67 16.39 -12.54
C HIS A 508 13.62 17.92 -12.48
N LEU A 509 12.86 18.50 -11.54
CA LEU A 509 12.82 19.95 -11.36
C LEU A 509 14.16 20.50 -10.85
N VAL A 510 14.81 19.79 -9.91
CA VAL A 510 16.17 20.13 -9.45
C VAL A 510 17.18 20.01 -10.60
N GLU A 511 17.09 18.98 -11.43
CA GLU A 511 17.97 18.79 -12.58
C GLU A 511 17.83 19.92 -13.59
N GLN A 512 16.62 20.38 -13.88
CA GLN A 512 16.39 21.55 -14.72
C GLN A 512 17.11 22.78 -14.15
N TRP A 513 16.97 23.05 -12.85
CA TRP A 513 17.65 24.17 -12.20
C TRP A 513 19.19 24.05 -12.27
N LEU A 514 19.73 22.85 -12.04
CA LEU A 514 21.17 22.59 -12.12
C LEU A 514 21.72 22.86 -13.51
N ASN A 515 21.00 22.43 -14.55
CA ASN A 515 21.41 22.61 -15.94
C ASN A 515 21.41 24.10 -16.35
N GLU A 516 20.47 24.88 -15.82
CA GLU A 516 20.35 26.31 -16.13
C GLU A 516 21.32 27.20 -15.34
N THR A 517 21.53 26.92 -14.04
CA THR A 517 22.24 27.83 -13.13
C THR A 517 23.64 27.36 -12.75
N LYS A 518 23.96 26.07 -12.96
CA LYS A 518 25.25 25.44 -12.69
C LYS A 518 25.84 25.77 -11.30
N PRO A 519 25.07 25.59 -10.21
CA PRO A 519 25.47 26.01 -8.87
C PRO A 519 26.62 25.15 -8.30
N LEU A 520 26.87 23.98 -8.88
CA LEU A 520 27.95 23.06 -8.47
C LEU A 520 29.34 23.52 -8.94
N ALA A 521 29.44 24.52 -9.81
CA ALA A 521 30.73 25.01 -10.32
C ALA A 521 31.63 25.65 -9.25
N SER A 522 31.07 26.03 -8.09
CA SER A 522 31.79 26.63 -6.96
C SER A 522 32.27 25.62 -5.92
N ILE A 523 32.10 24.32 -6.16
CA ILE A 523 32.59 23.26 -5.26
C ILE A 523 34.13 23.29 -5.22
N SER A 524 34.69 23.32 -4.00
CA SER A 524 36.13 23.37 -3.75
C SER A 524 36.55 22.35 -2.71
N ASP A 525 37.83 22.00 -2.68
CA ASP A 525 38.37 21.02 -1.72
C ASP A 525 38.28 21.47 -0.26
N GLN A 526 38.14 22.79 -0.01
CA GLN A 526 37.95 23.33 1.34
C GLN A 526 36.64 22.84 1.99
N LEU A 527 35.67 22.41 1.18
CA LEU A 527 34.43 21.82 1.67
C LEU A 527 34.65 20.45 2.35
N CYS A 528 35.74 19.75 2.01
CA CYS A 528 36.11 18.47 2.62
C CYS A 528 36.93 18.63 3.91
N THR A 529 37.50 19.80 4.18
CA THR A 529 38.35 20.04 5.36
C THR A 529 37.61 20.77 6.47
N GLU A 530 36.67 21.67 6.12
CA GLU A 530 35.96 22.51 7.09
C GLU A 530 34.43 22.34 6.95
N SER A 531 33.79 21.69 7.94
CA SER A 531 32.35 21.43 7.91
C SER A 531 31.53 22.72 7.87
N ALA A 532 31.98 23.79 8.55
CA ALA A 532 31.32 25.10 8.52
C ALA A 532 31.25 25.70 7.11
N LYS A 533 32.30 25.52 6.29
CA LYS A 533 32.30 25.97 4.89
C LYS A 533 31.33 25.16 4.04
N PHE A 534 31.24 23.85 4.27
CA PHE A 534 30.21 23.02 3.64
C PHE A 534 28.80 23.48 4.00
N VAL A 535 28.51 23.74 5.28
CA VAL A 535 27.20 24.24 5.70
C VAL A 535 26.88 25.58 5.04
N GLN A 536 27.83 26.52 5.02
CA GLN A 536 27.65 27.81 4.35
C GLN A 536 27.35 27.63 2.85
N PHE A 537 28.13 26.78 2.17
CA PHE A 537 27.91 26.45 0.76
C PHE A 537 26.51 25.86 0.54
N PHE A 538 26.12 24.84 1.30
CA PHE A 538 24.82 24.18 1.17
C PHE A 538 23.66 25.16 1.39
N ASN A 539 23.74 26.01 2.42
CA ASN A 539 22.71 27.02 2.69
C ASN A 539 22.59 28.03 1.54
N GLN A 540 23.71 28.48 0.97
CA GLN A 540 23.70 29.37 -0.20
C GLN A 540 23.07 28.67 -1.42
N THR A 541 23.38 27.40 -1.65
CA THR A 541 22.80 26.59 -2.72
C THR A 541 21.29 26.42 -2.54
N VAL A 542 20.81 26.19 -1.31
CA VAL A 542 19.38 26.11 -0.98
C VAL A 542 18.67 27.44 -1.24
N GLU A 543 19.26 28.58 -0.87
CA GLU A 543 18.66 29.89 -1.12
C GLU A 543 18.63 30.23 -2.63
N GLN A 544 19.65 29.84 -3.39
CA GLN A 544 19.63 29.95 -4.85
C GLN A 544 18.50 29.12 -5.48
N TRP A 545 18.30 27.88 -4.99
CA TRP A 545 17.19 27.02 -5.40
C TRP A 545 15.83 27.66 -5.10
N LYS A 546 15.60 28.09 -3.85
CA LYS A 546 14.35 28.77 -3.45
C LYS A 546 14.08 30.01 -4.30
N GLY A 547 15.11 30.81 -4.56
CA GLY A 547 15.04 31.98 -5.43
C GLY A 547 14.63 31.62 -6.86
N TRP A 548 15.21 30.55 -7.42
CA TRP A 548 14.86 30.05 -8.75
C TRP A 548 13.41 29.55 -8.83
N CYS A 549 12.94 28.78 -7.83
CA CYS A 549 11.55 28.33 -7.76
C CYS A 549 10.57 29.50 -7.74
N LYS A 550 10.82 30.48 -6.86
CA LYS A 550 9.98 31.67 -6.71
C LYS A 550 9.89 32.47 -8.02
N ASN A 551 11.01 32.64 -8.71
CA ASN A 551 11.06 33.34 -9.99
C ASN A 551 10.26 32.64 -11.10
N ARG A 552 10.04 31.32 -10.98
CA ARG A 552 9.25 30.50 -11.90
C ARG A 552 7.86 30.13 -11.38
N SER A 553 7.43 30.71 -10.26
CA SER A 553 6.14 30.42 -9.61
C SER A 553 5.96 28.96 -9.16
N TYR A 554 7.06 28.23 -8.92
CA TYR A 554 7.02 26.95 -8.21
C TYR A 554 7.06 27.19 -6.71
N THR A 555 6.34 26.36 -5.95
CA THR A 555 6.53 26.27 -4.51
C THR A 555 7.83 25.51 -4.24
N PRO A 556 8.76 26.03 -3.42
CA PRO A 556 10.00 25.34 -3.08
C PRO A 556 9.69 24.18 -2.12
N ILE A 557 9.16 23.08 -2.67
CA ILE A 557 8.85 21.85 -1.94
C ILE A 557 10.18 21.25 -1.45
N CYS A 558 10.23 20.83 -0.18
CA CYS A 558 11.43 20.29 0.48
C CYS A 558 12.12 19.24 -0.41
N SER A 559 13.24 19.65 -1.02
CA SER A 559 14.06 18.82 -1.91
C SER A 559 15.51 18.74 -1.39
N PHE A 560 15.70 18.97 -0.09
CA PHE A 560 17.02 19.11 0.51
C PHE A 560 17.83 17.82 0.46
N GLU A 561 17.19 16.66 0.63
CA GLU A 561 17.84 15.35 0.49
C GLU A 561 18.33 15.10 -0.95
N ILE A 562 17.53 15.51 -1.94
CA ILE A 562 17.90 15.41 -3.36
C ILE A 562 19.08 16.33 -3.66
N LEU A 563 19.00 17.60 -3.23
CA LEU A 563 20.09 18.57 -3.38
C LEU A 563 21.37 18.09 -2.71
N HIS A 564 21.26 17.56 -1.48
CA HIS A 564 22.37 17.00 -0.72
C HIS A 564 23.01 15.83 -1.47
N ASN A 565 22.22 14.84 -1.88
CA ASN A 565 22.72 13.69 -2.63
C ASN A 565 23.45 14.11 -3.92
N ILE A 566 22.94 15.12 -4.63
CA ILE A 566 23.60 15.62 -5.84
C ILE A 566 24.93 16.29 -5.52
N ILE A 567 24.99 17.15 -4.50
CA ILE A 567 26.24 17.81 -4.07
C ILE A 567 27.26 16.77 -3.61
N MET A 568 26.82 15.77 -2.85
CA MET A 568 27.71 14.75 -2.30
C MET A 568 28.34 13.83 -3.37
N ARG A 569 27.80 13.80 -4.59
CA ARG A 569 28.48 13.14 -5.73
C ARG A 569 29.78 13.82 -6.13
N GLU A 570 29.80 15.14 -6.04
CA GLU A 570 30.98 15.94 -6.36
C GLU A 570 31.99 15.91 -5.21
N LEU A 571 31.54 15.47 -4.03
CA LEU A 571 32.31 15.33 -2.80
C LEU A 571 32.24 13.88 -2.26
N PRO A 572 32.63 12.86 -3.05
CA PRO A 572 32.56 11.46 -2.62
C PRO A 572 33.53 11.17 -1.47
N LEU A 573 33.34 10.05 -0.79
CA LEU A 573 34.20 9.63 0.33
C LEU A 573 35.68 9.58 -0.07
N GLU A 574 35.99 9.16 -1.29
CA GLU A 574 37.35 9.11 -1.83
C GLU A 574 38.01 10.48 -1.86
N ARG A 575 37.29 11.52 -2.30
CA ARG A 575 37.78 12.91 -2.30
C ARG A 575 37.94 13.43 -0.87
N PHE A 576 37.00 13.08 0.02
CA PHE A 576 37.10 13.42 1.44
C PHE A 576 38.36 12.81 2.09
N LEU A 577 38.67 11.55 1.78
CA LEU A 577 39.85 10.85 2.28
C LEU A 577 41.16 11.41 1.72
N GLN A 578 41.18 11.86 0.47
CA GLN A 578 42.35 12.55 -0.10
C GLN A 578 42.71 13.82 0.68
N MET A 579 41.70 14.54 1.17
CA MET A 579 41.87 15.74 1.97
C MET A 579 42.10 15.48 3.46
N ASN A 580 41.79 14.26 3.94
CA ASN A 580 41.92 13.85 5.33
C ASN A 580 42.59 12.47 5.45
N PRO A 581 43.88 12.33 5.06
CA PRO A 581 44.54 11.03 4.92
C PRO A 581 44.69 10.26 6.24
N ASP A 582 44.65 10.94 7.38
CA ASP A 582 44.72 10.30 8.70
C ASP A 582 43.58 9.30 8.94
N TYR A 583 42.38 9.55 8.37
CA TYR A 583 41.26 8.62 8.50
C TYR A 583 41.46 7.31 7.74
N ALA A 584 42.22 7.31 6.63
CA ALA A 584 42.57 6.07 5.95
C ALA A 584 43.47 5.18 6.83
N LYS A 585 44.36 5.80 7.62
CA LYS A 585 45.17 5.09 8.61
C LYS A 585 44.34 4.58 9.78
N TYR A 586 43.38 5.38 10.26
CA TYR A 586 42.45 4.94 11.31
C TYR A 586 41.56 3.78 10.85
N ASP A 587 41.10 3.80 9.61
CA ASP A 587 40.35 2.72 8.98
C ASP A 587 41.16 1.40 9.00
N GLU A 588 42.41 1.44 8.55
CA GLU A 588 43.30 0.27 8.56
C GLU A 588 43.55 -0.26 9.99
N ASN A 589 43.90 0.62 10.92
CA ASN A 589 44.09 0.24 12.33
C ASN A 589 42.83 -0.36 12.96
N CYS A 590 41.66 0.19 12.62
CA CYS A 590 40.38 -0.27 13.15
C CYS A 590 40.00 -1.63 12.58
N CYS A 591 40.05 -1.79 11.27
CA CYS A 591 39.72 -3.05 10.60
C CYS A 591 40.65 -4.19 11.05
N ASN A 592 41.97 -3.94 11.05
CA ASN A 592 42.95 -4.94 11.51
C ASN A 592 42.79 -5.23 13.00
N GLY A 593 42.59 -4.20 13.83
CA GLY A 593 42.36 -4.37 15.25
C GLY A 593 41.12 -5.20 15.60
N ILE A 594 40.00 -4.99 14.88
CA ILE A 594 38.78 -5.80 15.04
C ILE A 594 39.05 -7.25 14.64
N LYS A 595 39.78 -7.49 13.54
CA LYS A 595 40.13 -8.83 13.07
C LYS A 595 41.07 -9.55 14.06
N ASP A 596 42.12 -8.88 14.52
CA ASP A 596 43.14 -9.44 15.42
C ASP A 596 42.57 -9.73 16.82
N LYS A 597 41.68 -8.86 17.31
CA LYS A 597 41.06 -8.99 18.64
C LYS A 597 39.64 -9.56 18.59
N LYS A 598 39.21 -10.16 17.49
CA LYS A 598 37.83 -10.63 17.30
C LYS A 598 37.33 -11.46 18.48
N GLU A 599 38.08 -12.49 18.88
CA GLU A 599 37.71 -13.38 19.99
C GLU A 599 37.67 -12.64 21.34
N GLU A 600 38.55 -11.67 21.56
CA GLU A 600 38.56 -10.84 22.77
C GLU A 600 37.32 -9.94 22.83
N LEU A 601 36.99 -9.27 21.71
CA LEU A 601 35.83 -8.38 21.60
C LEU A 601 34.51 -9.15 21.74
N LEU A 602 34.43 -10.37 21.20
CA LEU A 602 33.27 -11.24 21.40
C LEU A 602 33.11 -11.65 22.87
N ARG A 603 34.22 -11.99 23.56
CA ARG A 603 34.21 -12.31 24.99
C ARG A 603 33.89 -11.12 25.88
N GLN A 604 34.28 -9.91 25.49
CA GLN A 604 33.94 -8.68 26.20
C GLN A 604 32.43 -8.39 26.14
N ASN A 605 31.74 -8.94 25.13
CA ASN A 605 30.30 -8.90 25.03
C ASN A 605 29.67 -10.01 25.89
N THR A 606 29.72 -9.83 27.21
CA THR A 606 29.34 -10.85 28.22
C THR A 606 27.85 -11.00 28.46
N PHE A 607 27.00 -10.40 27.62
CA PHE A 607 25.56 -10.44 27.84
C PHE A 607 24.99 -11.79 27.38
N ASP A 608 24.31 -12.48 28.30
CA ASP A 608 23.75 -13.82 28.07
C ASP A 608 22.93 -13.92 26.77
N PHE A 609 22.16 -12.88 26.43
CA PHE A 609 21.32 -12.88 25.22
C PHE A 609 22.13 -12.80 23.90
N THR A 610 23.39 -12.38 23.94
CA THR A 610 24.24 -12.34 22.74
C THR A 610 24.85 -13.69 22.40
N SER A 611 24.89 -14.63 23.36
CA SER A 611 25.49 -15.96 23.21
C SER A 611 24.89 -16.75 22.04
N THR A 612 23.56 -16.75 21.90
CA THR A 612 22.84 -17.41 20.78
C THR A 612 23.36 -16.95 19.41
N PHE A 613 23.66 -15.66 19.26
CA PHE A 613 24.14 -15.08 18.01
C PHE A 613 25.65 -15.27 17.81
N GLN A 614 26.42 -15.34 18.90
CA GLN A 614 27.84 -15.70 18.83
C GLN A 614 28.02 -17.16 18.41
N GLU A 615 27.19 -18.06 18.93
CA GLU A 615 27.18 -19.49 18.59
C GLU A 615 26.63 -19.75 17.18
N ASN A 616 25.65 -18.94 16.74
CA ASN A 616 25.08 -19.03 15.39
C ASN A 616 25.05 -17.67 14.65
N PRO A 617 26.19 -17.22 14.10
CA PRO A 617 26.28 -15.94 13.40
C PRO A 617 25.38 -15.81 12.16
N LYS A 618 24.88 -16.93 11.61
CA LYS A 618 23.98 -16.94 10.44
C LYS A 618 22.65 -16.24 10.71
N LEU A 619 22.21 -16.20 11.97
CA LEU A 619 21.01 -15.46 12.37
C LEU A 619 21.13 -13.95 12.07
N LEU A 620 22.35 -13.44 11.98
CA LEU A 620 22.65 -12.03 11.69
C LEU A 620 23.04 -11.78 10.24
N GLU A 621 22.99 -12.79 9.35
CA GLU A 621 23.50 -12.67 7.99
C GLU A 621 22.78 -11.57 7.19
N ALA A 622 21.45 -11.46 7.32
CA ALA A 622 20.69 -10.42 6.67
C ALA A 622 21.13 -9.01 7.12
N ALA A 623 21.33 -8.81 8.42
CA ALA A 623 21.81 -7.54 8.97
C ALA A 623 23.26 -7.24 8.53
N GLN A 624 24.13 -8.25 8.46
CA GLN A 624 25.51 -8.11 7.98
C GLN A 624 25.55 -7.67 6.52
N ARG A 625 24.71 -8.25 5.65
CA ARG A 625 24.62 -7.85 4.24
C ARG A 625 24.19 -6.39 4.08
N GLN A 626 23.20 -5.94 4.87
CA GLN A 626 22.77 -4.55 4.86
C GLN A 626 23.85 -3.60 5.39
N LEU A 627 24.57 -4.01 6.43
CA LEU A 627 25.68 -3.25 6.96
C LEU A 627 26.82 -3.12 5.93
N GLN A 628 27.16 -4.20 5.23
CA GLN A 628 28.14 -4.17 4.14
C GLN A 628 27.71 -3.20 3.03
N ARG A 629 26.44 -3.25 2.61
CA ARG A 629 25.87 -2.28 1.65
C ARG A 629 25.98 -0.83 2.13
N ALA A 630 25.88 -0.57 3.44
CA ALA A 630 26.10 0.77 3.98
C ALA A 630 27.55 1.26 3.75
N PHE A 631 28.54 0.39 3.90
CA PHE A 631 29.94 0.75 3.66
C PHE A 631 30.27 0.87 2.17
N ASP A 632 29.63 0.08 1.32
CA ASP A 632 29.80 0.12 -0.14
C ASP A 632 29.02 1.28 -0.80
N ALA A 633 27.98 1.80 -0.15
CA ALA A 633 27.17 2.89 -0.71
C ALA A 633 27.98 4.19 -0.88
N PRO A 634 27.82 4.94 -1.98
CA PRO A 634 28.66 6.10 -2.26
C PRO A 634 28.28 7.37 -1.49
N LEU A 635 27.04 7.51 -1.02
CA LEU A 635 26.49 8.78 -0.53
C LEU A 635 26.08 8.71 0.95
N PRO A 636 26.32 9.75 1.77
CA PRO A 636 26.06 9.73 3.21
C PRO A 636 24.63 9.32 3.60
N LEU A 637 23.61 9.88 2.95
CA LEU A 637 22.20 9.60 3.27
C LEU A 637 21.83 8.14 2.92
N VAL A 638 22.41 7.60 1.84
CA VAL A 638 22.23 6.18 1.46
C VAL A 638 22.92 5.27 2.48
N LYS A 639 24.12 5.63 2.96
CA LYS A 639 24.80 4.91 4.04
C LYS A 639 23.93 4.85 5.30
N LEU A 640 23.35 5.98 5.71
CA LEU A 640 22.46 6.09 6.86
C LEU A 640 21.17 5.26 6.72
N HIS A 641 20.61 5.19 5.52
CA HIS A 641 19.48 4.32 5.22
C HIS A 641 19.83 2.85 5.48
N TYR A 642 20.93 2.36 4.91
CA TYR A 642 21.37 0.97 5.12
C TYR A 642 21.80 0.66 6.57
N PHE A 643 22.39 1.62 7.29
CA PHE A 643 22.59 1.47 8.74
C PHE A 643 21.26 1.28 9.48
N SER A 644 20.24 2.06 9.11
CA SER A 644 18.91 1.93 9.71
C SER A 644 18.26 0.58 9.34
N GLU A 645 18.38 0.11 8.11
CA GLU A 645 17.89 -1.22 7.72
C GLU A 645 18.60 -2.35 8.48
N ALA A 646 19.93 -2.28 8.61
CA ALA A 646 20.71 -3.26 9.36
C ALA A 646 20.30 -3.31 10.83
N LEU A 647 20.14 -2.14 11.48
CA LEU A 647 19.74 -2.05 12.88
C LEU A 647 18.27 -2.42 13.11
N ASN A 648 17.36 -2.08 12.20
CA ASN A 648 15.97 -2.54 12.27
C ASN A 648 15.88 -4.06 12.08
N THR A 649 16.73 -4.65 11.23
CA THR A 649 16.83 -6.10 11.08
C THR A 649 17.31 -6.75 12.38
N LEU A 650 18.26 -6.13 13.09
CA LEU A 650 18.68 -6.59 14.42
C LEU A 650 17.51 -6.56 15.41
N VAL A 651 16.71 -5.48 15.43
CA VAL A 651 15.52 -5.38 16.29
C VAL A 651 14.52 -6.50 15.97
N PHE A 652 14.29 -6.80 14.70
CA PHE A 652 13.40 -7.88 14.28
C PHE A 652 13.90 -9.25 14.75
N VAL A 653 15.20 -9.53 14.59
CA VAL A 653 15.81 -10.79 15.02
C VAL A 653 15.74 -10.95 16.55
N LEU A 654 16.04 -9.91 17.31
CA LEU A 654 15.89 -9.93 18.77
C LEU A 654 14.44 -10.17 19.21
N THR A 655 13.49 -9.54 18.52
CA THR A 655 12.06 -9.74 18.80
C THR A 655 11.66 -11.19 18.54
N PHE A 656 12.17 -11.78 17.45
CA PHE A 656 11.92 -13.18 17.10
C PHE A 656 12.47 -14.16 18.14
N GLU A 657 13.65 -13.87 18.71
CA GLU A 657 14.23 -14.63 19.83
C GLU A 657 13.52 -14.40 21.18
N GLY A 658 12.42 -13.63 21.20
CA GLY A 658 11.54 -13.49 22.36
C GLY A 658 11.77 -12.24 23.21
N HIS A 659 12.64 -11.32 22.78
CA HIS A 659 12.82 -10.04 23.46
C HIS A 659 11.67 -9.08 23.10
N LYS A 660 10.76 -8.87 24.05
CA LYS A 660 9.55 -8.04 23.85
C LYS A 660 9.82 -6.53 23.86
N GLU A 661 10.85 -6.09 24.58
CA GLU A 661 11.26 -4.69 24.65
C GLU A 661 12.77 -4.61 24.40
N ILE A 662 13.17 -3.92 23.34
CA ILE A 662 14.56 -3.76 22.92
C ILE A 662 14.96 -2.33 23.24
N GLY A 663 15.69 -2.15 24.34
CA GLY A 663 16.27 -0.88 24.75
C GLY A 663 17.72 -0.73 24.29
N ALA A 664 18.34 0.39 24.63
CA ALA A 664 19.75 0.66 24.35
C ALA A 664 20.68 -0.43 24.91
N ASP A 665 20.32 -1.02 26.06
CA ASP A 665 21.09 -2.06 26.74
C ASP A 665 21.17 -3.38 25.94
N GLN A 666 20.19 -3.67 25.09
CA GLN A 666 20.24 -4.80 24.16
C GLN A 666 20.80 -4.39 22.80
N TRP A 667 20.47 -3.18 22.37
CA TRP A 667 20.73 -2.73 21.02
C TRP A 667 22.21 -2.39 20.76
N LEU A 668 22.87 -1.68 21.68
CA LEU A 668 24.28 -1.33 21.52
C LEU A 668 25.19 -2.57 21.51
N PRO A 669 25.07 -3.54 22.45
CA PRO A 669 25.87 -4.77 22.40
C PRO A 669 25.66 -5.58 21.12
N MET A 670 24.44 -5.60 20.57
CA MET A 670 24.16 -6.27 19.29
C MET A 670 24.74 -5.53 18.10
N THR A 671 24.78 -4.21 18.16
CA THR A 671 25.42 -3.38 17.12
C THR A 671 26.94 -3.60 17.12
N ILE A 672 27.55 -3.65 18.31
CA ILE A 672 28.98 -3.98 18.48
C ILE A 672 29.25 -5.40 17.93
N LEU A 673 28.44 -6.39 18.30
CA LEU A 673 28.56 -7.75 17.79
C LEU A 673 28.49 -7.78 16.26
N LEU A 674 27.50 -7.08 15.68
CA LEU A 674 27.35 -7.01 14.23
C LEU A 674 28.58 -6.42 13.54
N LEU A 675 29.15 -5.34 14.08
CA LEU A 675 30.36 -4.69 13.55
C LEU A 675 31.61 -5.55 13.73
N VAL A 676 31.74 -6.30 14.82
CA VAL A 676 32.83 -7.28 15.02
C VAL A 676 32.75 -8.41 14.00
N LEU A 677 31.54 -8.90 13.72
CA LEU A 677 31.31 -9.96 12.72
C LEU A 677 31.56 -9.47 11.30
N ALA A 678 31.13 -8.25 10.97
CA ALA A 678 31.29 -7.66 9.64
C ALA A 678 32.72 -7.15 9.37
N ALA A 679 33.43 -6.68 10.40
CA ALA A 679 34.78 -6.09 10.33
C ALA A 679 34.94 -5.08 9.16
N PRO A 680 34.13 -4.01 9.13
CA PRO A 680 34.07 -3.08 8.00
C PRO A 680 35.39 -2.33 7.79
N GLU A 681 35.80 -2.20 6.53
CA GLU A 681 37.09 -1.61 6.17
C GLU A 681 37.18 -0.10 6.41
N ARG A 682 36.06 0.62 6.34
CA ARG A 682 36.02 2.10 6.32
C ARG A 682 35.18 2.71 7.44
N LEU A 683 35.15 2.08 8.62
CA LEU A 683 34.26 2.49 9.71
C LEU A 683 34.55 3.91 10.24
N PRO A 684 35.76 4.24 10.72
CA PRO A 684 36.12 5.58 11.14
C PRO A 684 35.83 6.66 10.09
N SER A 685 36.28 6.48 8.85
CA SER A 685 36.10 7.47 7.79
C SER A 685 34.63 7.66 7.40
N THR A 686 33.85 6.57 7.36
CA THR A 686 32.41 6.63 7.07
C THR A 686 31.65 7.43 8.13
N ILE A 687 31.94 7.20 9.42
CA ILE A 687 31.33 7.96 10.51
C ILE A 687 31.71 9.44 10.39
N LYS A 688 33.00 9.76 10.19
CA LYS A 688 33.44 11.15 10.06
C LYS A 688 32.82 11.84 8.85
N TYR A 689 32.73 11.14 7.72
CA TYR A 689 32.13 11.64 6.49
C TYR A 689 30.65 12.01 6.69
N ILE A 690 29.89 11.15 7.38
CA ILE A 690 28.49 11.44 7.73
C ILE A 690 28.40 12.60 8.74
N ASP A 691 29.23 12.64 9.77
CA ASP A 691 29.28 13.76 10.72
C ASP A 691 29.54 15.09 10.00
N HIS A 692 30.52 15.10 9.09
CA HIS A 692 30.95 16.29 8.37
C HIS A 692 29.91 16.82 7.41
N PHE A 693 29.22 15.95 6.66
CA PHE A 693 28.31 16.36 5.59
C PHE A 693 26.82 16.26 5.92
N VAL A 694 26.43 15.58 7.01
CA VAL A 694 25.01 15.42 7.39
C VAL A 694 24.74 16.01 8.77
N LYS A 695 25.53 15.66 9.78
CA LYS A 695 25.28 16.15 11.15
C LYS A 695 25.54 17.64 11.28
N SER A 696 26.60 18.15 10.64
CA SER A 696 26.91 19.59 10.60
C SER A 696 25.75 20.47 10.10
N LEU A 697 24.88 19.93 9.25
CA LEU A 697 23.66 20.60 8.76
C LEU A 697 22.52 20.53 9.79
N SER A 698 22.41 19.43 10.53
CA SER A 698 21.35 19.22 11.53
C SER A 698 21.58 19.98 12.83
N ASP A 699 22.85 20.22 13.18
CA ASP A 699 23.23 20.94 14.40
C ASP A 699 23.09 22.48 14.25
N ASN A 700 22.97 22.99 13.02
CA ASN A 700 22.68 24.40 12.77
C ASN A 700 21.17 24.67 12.98
N GLN A 701 20.85 25.62 13.86
CA GLN A 701 19.55 25.87 14.52
C GLN A 701 18.32 26.19 13.63
N SER A 702 18.38 26.03 12.30
CA SER A 702 17.21 26.17 11.44
C SER A 702 16.49 24.82 11.31
N SER A 703 15.35 24.68 11.99
CA SER A 703 14.48 23.48 11.97
C SER A 703 14.03 23.05 10.57
N GLU A 704 14.14 23.92 9.56
CA GLU A 704 13.70 23.65 8.18
C GLU A 704 14.61 22.70 7.39
N MET A 705 15.91 22.56 7.73
CA MET A 705 16.89 21.80 6.91
C MET A 705 17.30 20.45 7.53
N ARG A 706 16.38 19.81 8.26
CA ARG A 706 16.66 18.49 8.85
C ARG A 706 16.64 17.41 7.77
N LEU A 707 17.82 16.86 7.42
CA LEU A 707 17.99 15.81 6.40
C LEU A 707 17.67 14.40 6.90
N ILE A 708 17.66 14.19 8.21
CA ILE A 708 17.50 12.86 8.81
C ILE A 708 16.51 12.88 9.97
N SER A 709 15.72 11.81 10.08
CA SER A 709 14.79 11.63 11.20
C SER A 709 15.51 11.42 12.54
N GLU A 710 14.80 11.61 13.66
CA GLU A 710 15.30 11.27 15.00
C GLU A 710 15.71 9.80 15.11
N GLN A 711 14.95 8.92 14.48
CA GLN A 711 15.25 7.50 14.47
C GLN A 711 16.54 7.17 13.70
N THR A 712 16.73 7.79 12.53
CA THR A 712 17.95 7.63 11.73
C THR A 712 19.17 8.16 12.48
N ASP A 713 19.01 9.29 13.17
CA ASP A 713 20.06 9.86 14.00
C ASP A 713 20.43 8.94 15.18
N TYR A 714 19.43 8.43 15.88
CA TYR A 714 19.63 7.48 16.97
C TYR A 714 20.36 6.21 16.49
N ASN A 715 19.95 5.65 15.35
CA ASN A 715 20.60 4.51 14.73
C ASN A 715 22.08 4.79 14.40
N PHE A 716 22.37 5.96 13.83
CA PHE A 716 23.75 6.38 13.55
C PHE A 716 24.57 6.56 14.84
N THR A 717 23.95 7.09 15.89
CA THR A 717 24.56 7.24 17.22
C THR A 717 24.98 5.88 17.81
N MET A 718 24.23 4.80 17.55
CA MET A 718 24.62 3.44 17.96
C MET A 718 25.88 2.96 17.22
N VAL A 719 25.98 3.22 15.92
CA VAL A 719 27.18 2.88 15.13
C VAL A 719 28.39 3.68 15.62
N LYS A 720 28.21 4.98 15.88
CA LYS A 720 29.27 5.85 16.44
C LYS A 720 29.73 5.40 17.84
N SER A 721 28.79 5.03 18.71
CA SER A 721 29.08 4.51 20.05
C SER A 721 29.86 3.20 19.99
N SER A 722 29.58 2.36 18.99
CA SER A 722 30.32 1.12 18.75
C SER A 722 31.78 1.40 18.33
N LEU A 723 32.02 2.43 17.50
CA LEU A 723 33.40 2.87 17.20
C LEU A 723 34.12 3.35 18.47
N MET A 724 33.45 4.14 19.34
CA MET A 724 34.05 4.58 20.61
C MET A 724 34.41 3.40 21.52
N HIS A 725 33.62 2.32 21.51
CA HIS A 725 33.96 1.09 22.21
C HIS A 725 35.25 0.45 21.66
N PHE A 726 35.41 0.39 20.33
CA PHE A 726 36.63 -0.11 19.70
C PHE A 726 37.85 0.76 19.99
N GLN A 727 37.71 2.08 20.00
CA GLN A 727 38.79 3.02 20.36
C GLN A 727 39.32 2.79 21.77
N LYS A 728 38.45 2.44 22.73
CA LYS A 728 38.86 2.10 24.11
C LYS A 728 39.53 0.72 24.21
N SER A 729 39.11 -0.23 23.37
CA SER A 729 39.49 -1.64 23.48
C SER A 729 40.71 -2.00 22.63
N ILE A 730 41.02 -1.20 21.61
CA ILE A 730 42.07 -1.44 20.63
C ILE A 730 43.01 -0.22 20.60
N PRO A 731 44.26 -0.35 21.04
CA PRO A 731 45.23 0.74 21.00
C PRO A 731 45.48 1.24 19.57
N GLY A 732 45.57 2.56 19.39
CA GLY A 732 45.93 3.17 18.11
C GLY A 732 44.76 3.43 17.15
N ILE A 733 43.51 3.19 17.57
CA ILE A 733 42.31 3.67 16.87
C ILE A 733 41.93 5.05 17.43
N GLY A 734 42.05 6.10 16.61
CA GLY A 734 41.56 7.45 16.94
C GLY A 734 42.65 8.52 17.07
N PRO A 735 42.26 9.81 17.12
CA PRO A 735 43.19 10.92 17.31
C PRO A 735 43.87 10.84 18.68
N ALA A 736 45.14 11.25 18.76
CA ALA A 736 45.89 11.29 20.01
C ALA A 736 45.12 12.08 21.08
N GLU A 737 45.23 11.68 22.35
CA GLU A 737 44.37 12.04 23.51
C GLU A 737 44.14 13.54 23.82
N GLY A 738 44.59 14.47 22.97
CA GLY A 738 44.35 15.92 23.09
C GLY A 738 43.08 16.48 22.42
N GLU A 739 42.38 15.73 21.55
CA GLU A 739 41.15 16.20 20.87
C GLU A 739 39.83 15.68 21.49
N ALA A 740 39.90 14.77 22.47
CA ALA A 740 38.72 14.14 23.09
C ALA A 740 37.84 15.09 23.93
N GLY A 741 38.24 16.36 24.09
CA GLY A 741 37.50 17.39 24.84
C GLY A 741 36.48 18.20 24.04
N MET A 742 36.33 17.97 22.72
CA MET A 742 35.38 18.69 21.86
C MET A 742 34.66 17.78 20.85
N ILE A 743 34.21 16.59 21.27
CA ILE A 743 33.26 15.75 20.50
C ILE A 743 32.02 15.48 21.36
#